data_AF-A0A8C8DT07-F1
#
_entry.id   AF-A0A8C8DT07-F1
#
_cell.length_a   1.000
_cell.length_b   1.000
_cell.length_c   1.000
_cell.angle_alpha   90.00
_cell.angle_beta   90.00
_cell.angle_gamma   90.00
#
_symmetry.space_group_name_H-M   'P 1'
#
loop_
_entity.id
_entity.type
_entity.pdbx_description
1 polymer ?
#
loop_
_entity_poly.entity_id
_entity_poly.type
_entity_poly.pdbx_seq_one_letter_code
_entity_poly.pdbx_strand_id
1 'polypeptide(L)'
;MGCIKSKEDKGPVLKYQPESSPVSDSTAGAATAHVGHYGPDPTQQNQAPAPSSGSGVVNFNHNLAPFGGSSSTITPFGGASTSFSGPLSNSFSGAVSSGVTFFVALYDYEARTSDDLTFKKGDRFQIINNTEGDWWEARSITTGKKGYIPSNYVAPADSIQAEEWYFGKMGRKDAERLLLNPGNDRGTFLVRESETTKGAYSLSIRDWDSAKGDNVKHYKIRKLDNGGYYITTRAQFDTLQKLVKHYTEHADGLCHRLTTVCPTVKPQTQGLAKDAWEISRESLQLELKLGQGCFGEVWMGTWNGTTKVAIKTLKPGTMSPEAFLQEAQIMKKLRHDKLVPLFAVVSEEPIYIVTEYMSKGSLLDFLKEGEGKFLNLVMLVDMAAKIADGMAFIERMNYIHRDLRAANILVGDNLVCKIADFGLARLIEDNEYTARQVVCAVQALTGLVVGKSLEEIVRDFRGFYRLLTSDGQMRWLGPEKGVIHLATAALLNAVWDLWARMEGKPLWKLLVDMSPERLVSCIDFRYITDVLTEEEALELLVKAQEGKRQREEEMLREGYPAYTTSCAWLGYSDQQLKQLCTDALKGGWTKFKVKVGADLDDDVRRCRLIRQMIGPDNTLMIDANQRWDVSEAIRWVSKLAEVKPLWIEEPTSPDDILGHAAISKALAPLGIGVATGEQCHNRVMFKQFLQAGALQFVQIDSCRLGSVNENLAVLLMAHKFQVPVCPHAGGVGLCELVQHLILFDYICVSASLSNRMCEYVDHLHEHFVCPVVIDNARYMPPKIPGYSCEMLESSVKKHQYPDGDAWKLYPKK
;
A
#
# COMPACT_ATOMS: atom_id res chain seq x y z
N MET A 1 12.94 -14.89 13.06
CA MET A 1 13.84 -15.80 12.33
C MET A 1 13.42 -17.23 12.61
N GLY A 2 13.48 -18.12 11.62
CA GLY A 2 13.32 -19.55 11.82
C GLY A 2 14.49 -20.12 12.62
N CYS A 3 14.20 -21.01 13.57
CA CYS A 3 15.17 -21.56 14.51
C CYS A 3 15.45 -23.03 14.13
N ILE A 4 16.71 -23.38 13.89
CA ILE A 4 17.22 -24.75 14.02
C ILE A 4 17.95 -24.77 15.36
N LYS A 5 17.45 -25.54 16.33
CA LYS A 5 18.14 -25.79 17.61
C LYS A 5 19.22 -26.86 17.41
N SER A 6 20.48 -26.54 17.71
CA SER A 6 21.52 -27.54 17.97
C SER A 6 21.32 -28.12 19.38
N LYS A 7 21.52 -29.44 19.50
CA LYS A 7 21.57 -30.19 20.76
C LYS A 7 22.90 -29.94 21.49
N GLU A 8 22.93 -30.35 22.76
CA GLU A 8 24.04 -30.32 23.76
C GLU A 8 23.99 -29.04 24.61
N ASP A 9 23.85 -29.03 25.94
CA ASP A 9 24.28 -29.94 27.01
C ASP A 9 23.24 -29.98 28.16
N LYS A 10 23.05 -31.14 28.80
CA LYS A 10 22.25 -31.28 30.04
C LYS A 10 23.15 -31.67 31.22
N GLY A 11 23.35 -30.74 32.15
CA GLY A 11 23.78 -31.00 33.54
C GLY A 11 22.56 -31.20 34.49
N PRO A 12 22.74 -31.78 35.69
CA PRO A 12 21.82 -32.79 36.21
C PRO A 12 20.59 -32.22 36.92
N VAL A 13 19.43 -32.80 36.59
CA VAL A 13 18.18 -32.65 37.32
C VAL A 13 18.06 -33.79 38.33
N LEU A 14 17.93 -33.45 39.61
CA LEU A 14 17.54 -34.36 40.69
C LEU A 14 16.18 -35.00 40.35
N LYS A 15 16.16 -36.33 40.20
CA LYS A 15 14.94 -37.13 40.05
C LYS A 15 14.58 -37.81 41.37
N TYR A 16 13.32 -37.65 41.74
CA TYR A 16 12.60 -38.52 42.65
C TYR A 16 12.19 -39.80 41.88
N GLN A 17 12.49 -40.98 42.43
CA GLN A 17 11.98 -42.28 41.96
C GLN A 17 10.78 -42.70 42.82
N PRO A 18 9.89 -43.56 42.28
CA PRO A 18 9.90 -44.91 42.81
C PRO A 18 9.83 -46.03 41.76
N GLU A 19 10.56 -47.10 42.11
CA GLU A 19 10.30 -48.55 41.97
C GLU A 19 10.25 -49.26 40.60
N SER A 20 11.34 -50.02 40.36
CA SER A 20 11.43 -51.45 39.95
C SER A 20 10.31 -52.06 39.11
N SER A 21 10.57 -52.69 37.96
CA SER A 21 11.36 -53.93 37.78
C SER A 21 11.67 -54.19 36.29
N PRO A 22 12.64 -55.06 35.94
CA PRO A 22 13.39 -54.97 34.68
C PRO A 22 13.13 -56.12 33.70
N VAL A 23 13.95 -56.17 32.64
CA VAL A 23 14.34 -57.35 31.83
C VAL A 23 13.42 -57.55 30.60
N SER A 24 13.85 -57.68 29.35
CA SER A 24 15.18 -57.88 28.74
C SER A 24 15.09 -57.77 27.21
N ASP A 25 16.24 -57.43 26.62
CA ASP A 25 16.86 -58.09 25.46
C ASP A 25 16.13 -58.19 24.11
N SER A 26 16.75 -57.55 23.11
CA SER A 26 17.73 -58.19 22.22
C SER A 26 17.60 -57.79 20.74
N THR A 27 18.70 -57.18 20.28
CA THR A 27 19.44 -57.49 19.05
C THR A 27 18.78 -57.34 17.67
N ALA A 28 19.33 -56.33 16.97
CA ALA A 28 20.23 -56.51 15.81
C ALA A 28 19.66 -56.66 14.40
N GLY A 29 20.42 -56.06 13.47
CA GLY A 29 20.52 -56.44 12.05
C GLY A 29 19.66 -55.59 11.13
N ALA A 30 20.09 -54.39 10.72
CA ALA A 30 21.03 -54.14 9.62
C ALA A 30 20.49 -54.49 8.21
N ALA A 31 20.25 -53.41 7.47
CA ALA A 31 20.73 -53.15 6.11
C ALA A 31 19.97 -53.67 4.87
N THR A 32 19.70 -52.69 3.99
CA THR A 32 19.69 -52.71 2.51
C THR A 32 18.55 -53.46 1.82
N ALA A 33 18.01 -53.08 0.67
CA ALA A 33 18.00 -51.89 -0.19
C ALA A 33 17.04 -52.24 -1.37
N HIS A 34 16.67 -51.24 -2.16
CA HIS A 34 16.15 -51.30 -3.53
C HIS A 34 14.63 -51.43 -3.83
N VAL A 35 14.15 -50.34 -4.45
CA VAL A 35 13.50 -50.24 -5.78
C VAL A 35 12.05 -50.72 -5.93
N GLY A 36 11.16 -49.73 -5.90
CA GLY A 36 10.11 -49.34 -6.86
C GLY A 36 9.30 -50.38 -7.65
N HIS A 37 7.98 -50.18 -7.72
CA HIS A 37 7.20 -50.14 -8.97
C HIS A 37 5.75 -49.64 -8.74
N TYR A 38 5.34 -48.74 -9.65
CA TYR A 38 4.02 -48.52 -10.27
C TYR A 38 2.72 -49.10 -9.68
N GLY A 39 1.84 -48.18 -9.26
CA GLY A 39 0.39 -48.06 -9.58
C GLY A 39 -0.62 -49.08 -9.01
N PRO A 40 -1.95 -48.88 -9.16
CA PRO A 40 -2.69 -47.70 -9.63
C PRO A 40 -3.88 -47.27 -8.71
N ASP A 41 -4.48 -46.14 -9.07
CA ASP A 41 -5.79 -45.61 -8.63
C ASP A 41 -6.96 -46.60 -8.88
N PRO A 42 -8.11 -46.37 -8.22
CA PRO A 42 -9.35 -46.34 -8.97
C PRO A 42 -10.22 -45.11 -8.66
N THR A 43 -10.62 -44.44 -9.74
CA THR A 43 -11.69 -43.44 -9.85
C THR A 43 -13.07 -44.10 -9.91
N GLN A 44 -14.09 -43.42 -9.36
CA GLN A 44 -15.47 -43.32 -9.90
C GLN A 44 -16.23 -42.25 -9.08
N GLN A 45 -16.43 -41.04 -9.61
CA GLN A 45 -17.64 -40.54 -10.29
C GLN A 45 -18.95 -40.63 -9.49
N ASN A 46 -19.53 -39.48 -9.12
CA ASN A 46 -20.95 -39.19 -9.45
C ASN A 46 -21.34 -37.70 -9.39
N GLN A 47 -22.30 -37.36 -10.24
CA GLN A 47 -22.73 -36.03 -10.71
C GLN A 47 -23.73 -35.31 -9.78
N ALA A 48 -23.89 -34.01 -10.02
CA ALA A 48 -24.92 -33.10 -9.46
C ALA A 48 -26.36 -33.48 -9.85
N PRO A 49 -27.36 -32.89 -9.17
CA PRO A 49 -28.28 -31.99 -9.90
C PRO A 49 -28.85 -30.80 -9.07
N ALA A 50 -29.36 -29.79 -9.78
CA ALA A 50 -30.40 -28.82 -9.36
C ALA A 50 -31.62 -29.00 -10.32
N PRO A 51 -32.79 -28.31 -10.23
CA PRO A 51 -33.22 -27.17 -9.38
C PRO A 51 -34.68 -27.25 -8.83
N SER A 52 -35.13 -26.26 -8.03
CA SER A 52 -36.54 -25.76 -8.07
C SER A 52 -36.78 -24.46 -7.28
N SER A 53 -37.60 -23.61 -7.87
CA SER A 53 -38.10 -22.29 -7.51
C SER A 53 -39.14 -22.22 -6.37
N GLY A 54 -39.23 -21.05 -5.70
CA GLY A 54 -40.35 -20.66 -4.84
C GLY A 54 -40.32 -19.17 -4.48
N SER A 55 -41.26 -18.43 -5.05
CA SER A 55 -41.48 -16.97 -4.99
C SER A 55 -42.18 -16.47 -3.71
N GLY A 56 -41.88 -15.24 -3.28
CA GLY A 56 -42.66 -14.48 -2.30
C GLY A 56 -42.26 -13.00 -2.23
N VAL A 57 -43.14 -12.14 -2.72
CA VAL A 57 -43.04 -10.68 -2.95
C VAL A 57 -43.37 -9.87 -1.69
N VAL A 58 -42.68 -8.73 -1.42
CA VAL A 58 -43.31 -7.46 -0.96
C VAL A 58 -42.46 -6.24 -1.40
N ASN A 59 -43.13 -5.29 -2.06
CA ASN A 59 -42.71 -3.94 -2.48
C ASN A 59 -42.38 -2.98 -1.31
N PHE A 60 -41.55 -1.96 -1.54
CA PHE A 60 -42.01 -0.56 -1.54
C PHE A 60 -41.04 0.40 -2.23
N ASN A 61 -41.66 1.43 -2.78
CA ASN A 61 -41.23 2.38 -3.78
C ASN A 61 -40.54 3.63 -3.18
N HIS A 62 -39.72 4.25 -4.01
CA HIS A 62 -39.53 5.70 -4.21
C HIS A 62 -38.88 6.61 -3.13
N ASN A 63 -37.75 7.19 -3.56
CA ASN A 63 -37.57 8.60 -3.93
C ASN A 63 -36.54 9.45 -3.15
N LEU A 64 -35.55 9.85 -3.94
CA LEU A 64 -35.00 11.20 -4.13
C LEU A 64 -34.09 11.82 -3.04
N ALA A 65 -32.87 12.07 -3.53
CA ALA A 65 -31.78 12.96 -3.11
C ALA A 65 -32.24 14.44 -2.94
N PRO A 66 -31.38 15.49 -2.76
CA PRO A 66 -29.91 15.54 -2.92
C PRO A 66 -29.12 16.50 -1.97
N PHE A 67 -27.83 16.68 -2.29
CA PHE A 67 -26.83 17.68 -1.83
C PHE A 67 -26.09 17.35 -0.52
N GLY A 68 -24.75 17.38 -0.44
CA GLY A 68 -23.71 17.99 -1.27
C GLY A 68 -22.94 19.01 -0.42
N GLY A 69 -21.63 18.85 -0.22
CA GLY A 69 -20.82 19.89 0.43
C GLY A 69 -19.51 19.46 1.11
N SER A 70 -18.42 19.52 0.33
CA SER A 70 -17.08 20.04 0.68
C SER A 70 -16.38 19.59 1.97
N SER A 71 -15.30 18.81 1.76
CA SER A 71 -14.20 18.57 2.71
C SER A 71 -13.40 19.86 2.98
N SER A 72 -13.50 20.38 4.20
CA SER A 72 -12.56 21.35 4.77
C SER A 72 -11.69 20.66 5.82
N THR A 73 -10.40 20.90 5.73
CA THR A 73 -9.32 20.51 6.65
C THR A 73 -9.68 20.64 8.13
N ILE A 74 -9.52 19.55 8.90
CA ILE A 74 -9.82 19.50 10.34
C ILE A 74 -8.53 19.65 11.15
N THR A 75 -8.45 20.75 11.90
CA THR A 75 -7.68 20.86 13.15
C THR A 75 -8.54 20.32 14.31
N PRO A 76 -7.99 19.54 15.25
CA PRO A 76 -8.82 18.91 16.28
C PRO A 76 -8.83 19.76 17.55
N PHE A 77 -9.55 20.88 17.60
CA PHE A 77 -10.10 21.48 18.83
C PHE A 77 -11.07 22.61 18.43
N GLY A 78 -12.38 22.33 18.41
CA GLY A 78 -13.42 23.30 18.11
C GLY A 78 -13.91 24.00 19.38
N GLY A 79 -13.55 25.28 19.54
CA GLY A 79 -14.24 26.23 20.42
C GLY A 79 -15.26 27.03 19.61
N ALA A 80 -16.49 27.13 20.11
CA ALA A 80 -17.59 27.83 19.45
C ALA A 80 -17.43 29.36 19.57
N SER A 81 -17.50 30.06 18.44
CA SER A 81 -17.65 31.52 18.35
C SER A 81 -19.08 31.84 17.91
N THR A 82 -19.81 32.61 18.71
CA THR A 82 -21.02 33.32 18.27
C THR A 82 -20.82 34.81 18.50
N SER A 83 -20.82 35.57 17.41
CA SER A 83 -20.67 37.02 17.37
C SER A 83 -22.04 37.70 17.49
N PHE A 84 -22.17 38.74 18.31
CA PHE A 84 -23.01 39.91 18.04
C PHE A 84 -22.53 41.13 18.84
N SER A 85 -22.60 42.28 18.19
CA SER A 85 -22.03 43.59 18.54
C SER A 85 -23.03 44.55 19.18
N GLY A 86 -22.59 45.39 20.14
CA GLY A 86 -23.31 46.61 20.59
C GLY A 86 -22.84 47.15 21.96
N PRO A 87 -22.57 48.47 22.14
CA PRO A 87 -21.84 49.02 23.31
C PRO A 87 -22.75 49.68 24.38
N LEU A 88 -22.31 49.68 25.66
CA LEU A 88 -22.22 50.85 26.58
C LEU A 88 -22.23 50.48 28.09
N SER A 89 -21.22 51.03 28.78
CA SER A 89 -21.18 51.68 30.11
C SER A 89 -21.58 51.00 31.43
N ASN A 90 -20.71 51.28 32.41
CA ASN A 90 -20.87 51.38 33.88
C ASN A 90 -20.59 50.15 34.77
N SER A 91 -19.36 50.16 35.27
CA SER A 91 -18.88 49.92 36.65
C SER A 91 -19.93 49.53 37.70
N PHE A 92 -19.75 48.37 38.32
CA PHE A 92 -19.59 48.24 39.77
C PHE A 92 -18.93 46.90 40.14
N SER A 93 -18.06 46.99 41.13
CA SER A 93 -17.22 45.96 41.76
C SER A 93 -17.98 44.71 42.22
N GLY A 94 -17.47 43.53 41.84
CA GLY A 94 -17.86 42.22 42.39
C GLY A 94 -16.82 41.18 42.01
N ALA A 95 -16.33 40.41 42.99
CA ALA A 95 -15.19 39.50 42.92
C ALA A 95 -15.17 38.57 41.69
N VAL A 96 -14.03 38.55 40.98
CA VAL A 96 -13.70 37.50 40.01
C VAL A 96 -13.14 36.31 40.81
N SER A 97 -13.99 35.31 41.08
CA SER A 97 -13.49 33.97 41.39
C SER A 97 -13.07 33.32 40.07
N SER A 98 -11.81 33.48 39.67
CA SER A 98 -11.19 32.66 38.65
C SER A 98 -11.08 31.23 39.18
N GLY A 99 -12.01 30.38 38.76
CA GLY A 99 -12.02 28.97 39.16
C GLY A 99 -10.78 28.24 38.65
N VAL A 100 -9.81 28.01 39.53
CA VAL A 100 -8.69 27.10 39.26
C VAL A 100 -9.28 25.70 39.13
N THR A 101 -9.21 25.10 37.94
CA THR A 101 -9.66 23.71 37.73
C THR A 101 -8.67 22.77 38.42
N PHE A 102 -9.09 22.09 39.47
CA PHE A 102 -8.27 21.10 40.18
C PHE A 102 -8.36 19.73 39.50
N PHE A 103 -7.25 19.00 39.53
CA PHE A 103 -7.18 17.61 39.05
C PHE A 103 -7.00 16.66 40.24
N VAL A 104 -7.52 15.44 40.13
CA VAL A 104 -7.41 14.39 41.15
C VAL A 104 -6.66 13.18 40.58
N ALA A 105 -5.78 12.57 41.39
CA ALA A 105 -5.12 11.32 41.06
C ALA A 105 -6.12 10.16 41.02
N LEU A 106 -6.17 9.48 39.88
CA LEU A 106 -6.95 8.26 39.68
C LEU A 106 -6.22 7.02 40.17
N TYR A 107 -4.87 7.08 40.24
CA TYR A 107 -4.00 5.97 40.60
C TYR A 107 -2.82 6.44 41.46
N ASP A 108 -2.23 5.52 42.23
CA ASP A 108 -0.94 5.74 42.89
C ASP A 108 0.19 5.85 41.85
N TYR A 109 1.16 6.73 42.06
CA TYR A 109 2.34 6.83 41.21
C TYR A 109 3.59 7.07 42.05
N GLU A 110 4.67 6.36 41.69
CA GLU A 110 5.98 6.47 42.32
C GLU A 110 6.94 7.09 41.30
N ALA A 111 7.58 8.19 41.70
CA ALA A 111 8.49 8.97 40.87
C ALA A 111 9.62 8.08 40.32
N ARG A 112 9.88 8.19 39.01
CA ARG A 112 10.95 7.44 38.34
C ARG A 112 12.24 8.24 38.25
N THR A 113 12.12 9.55 38.23
CA THR A 113 13.22 10.52 38.21
C THR A 113 13.08 11.50 39.38
N SER A 114 14.12 12.29 39.64
CA SER A 114 14.08 13.38 40.62
C SER A 114 13.08 14.47 40.28
N ASP A 115 12.65 14.54 39.01
CA ASP A 115 11.81 15.61 38.48
C ASP A 115 10.31 15.24 38.51
N ASP A 116 9.99 13.96 38.78
CA ASP A 116 8.62 13.47 38.90
C ASP A 116 8.09 13.64 40.33
N LEU A 117 6.77 13.80 40.47
CA LEU A 117 6.11 13.79 41.77
C LEU A 117 5.58 12.40 42.11
N THR A 118 5.99 11.82 43.24
CA THR A 118 5.29 10.67 43.84
C THR A 118 3.97 11.13 44.45
N PHE A 119 2.89 10.38 44.21
CA PHE A 119 1.56 10.68 44.75
C PHE A 119 0.67 9.45 44.95
N LYS A 120 -0.36 9.61 45.77
CA LYS A 120 -1.37 8.59 46.05
C LYS A 120 -2.69 8.91 45.34
N LYS A 121 -3.45 7.86 45.03
CA LYS A 121 -4.81 7.99 44.51
C LYS A 121 -5.64 8.91 45.43
N GLY A 122 -6.35 9.85 44.83
CA GLY A 122 -7.12 10.89 45.53
C GLY A 122 -6.36 12.19 45.80
N ASP A 123 -5.04 12.24 45.63
CA ASP A 123 -4.27 13.47 45.75
C ASP A 123 -4.70 14.50 44.69
N ARG A 124 -4.68 15.79 45.07
CA ARG A 124 -5.13 16.88 44.21
C ARG A 124 -3.97 17.72 43.68
N PHE A 125 -4.10 18.17 42.44
CA PHE A 125 -3.09 18.95 41.73
C PHE A 125 -3.66 20.19 41.06
N GLN A 126 -2.85 21.24 41.01
CA GLN A 126 -2.99 22.34 40.08
C GLN A 126 -2.02 22.11 38.92
N ILE A 127 -2.56 22.00 37.70
CA ILE A 127 -1.73 21.86 36.49
C ILE A 127 -1.11 23.21 36.17
N ILE A 128 0.23 23.24 36.08
CA ILE A 128 1.03 24.42 35.75
C ILE A 128 1.23 24.48 34.24
N ASN A 129 1.57 23.35 33.62
CA ASN A 129 1.82 23.26 32.19
C ASN A 129 1.31 21.91 31.63
N ASN A 130 0.49 22.00 30.58
CA ASN A 130 -0.08 20.87 29.84
C ASN A 130 0.11 20.99 28.31
N THR A 131 1.00 21.87 27.83
CA THR A 131 1.06 22.23 26.40
C THR A 131 1.64 21.14 25.51
N GLU A 132 2.40 20.17 26.03
CA GLU A 132 3.04 19.12 25.22
C GLU A 132 3.22 17.80 25.99
N GLY A 133 2.75 16.68 25.42
CA GLY A 133 3.10 15.31 25.82
C GLY A 133 2.24 14.65 26.90
N ASP A 134 2.63 13.42 27.28
CA ASP A 134 1.93 12.55 28.24
C ASP A 134 2.28 12.86 29.72
N TRP A 135 3.13 13.87 29.96
CA TRP A 135 3.57 14.29 31.28
C TRP A 135 3.31 15.79 31.46
N TRP A 136 2.62 16.14 32.52
CA TRP A 136 2.24 17.52 32.83
C TRP A 136 3.01 18.02 34.04
N GLU A 137 3.42 19.28 34.00
CA GLU A 137 3.99 19.93 35.18
C GLU A 137 2.85 20.31 36.11
N ALA A 138 2.90 19.83 37.35
CA ALA A 138 1.85 20.04 38.33
C ALA A 138 2.39 20.44 39.69
N ARG A 139 1.55 21.14 40.46
CA ARG A 139 1.78 21.43 41.87
C ARG A 139 0.82 20.60 42.71
N SER A 140 1.34 19.79 43.63
CA SER A 140 0.54 19.09 44.64
C SER A 140 -0.10 20.11 45.58
N ILE A 141 -1.43 20.04 45.76
CA ILE A 141 -2.17 20.94 46.65
C ILE A 141 -1.85 20.64 48.11
N THR A 142 -1.67 19.37 48.46
CA THR A 142 -1.40 18.93 49.83
C THR A 142 0.02 19.28 50.28
N THR A 143 1.02 19.12 49.40
CA THR A 143 2.44 19.26 49.78
C THR A 143 3.10 20.54 49.25
N GLY A 144 2.48 21.26 48.31
CA GLY A 144 3.04 22.45 47.66
C GLY A 144 4.19 22.19 46.69
N LYS A 145 4.70 20.95 46.60
CA LYS A 145 5.79 20.56 45.71
C LYS A 145 5.37 20.61 44.24
N LYS A 146 6.32 20.97 43.38
CA LYS A 146 6.19 20.95 41.91
C LYS A 146 6.99 19.81 41.32
N GLY A 147 6.51 19.26 40.22
CA GLY A 147 7.22 18.29 39.38
C GLY A 147 6.28 17.70 38.34
N TYR A 148 6.77 16.73 37.57
CA TYR A 148 6.00 16.11 36.50
C TYR A 148 5.10 14.99 37.03
N ILE A 149 3.89 14.92 36.45
CA ILE A 149 2.93 13.85 36.70
C ILE A 149 2.46 13.27 35.37
N PRO A 150 2.12 11.98 35.30
CA PRO A 150 1.53 11.39 34.11
C PRO A 150 0.13 11.98 33.87
N SER A 151 -0.13 12.51 32.67
CA SER A 151 -1.42 13.12 32.33
C SER A 151 -2.57 12.11 32.37
N ASN A 152 -2.30 10.85 32.04
CA ASN A 152 -3.25 9.74 32.08
C ASN A 152 -3.55 9.22 33.51
N TYR A 153 -2.88 9.75 34.54
CA TYR A 153 -3.12 9.39 35.95
C TYR A 153 -4.02 10.37 36.68
N VAL A 154 -4.42 11.45 36.02
CA VAL A 154 -5.21 12.52 36.64
C VAL A 154 -6.42 12.89 35.78
N ALA A 155 -7.49 13.33 36.44
CA ALA A 155 -8.67 13.89 35.78
C ALA A 155 -9.16 15.15 36.50
N PRO A 156 -9.88 16.07 35.83
CA PRO A 156 -10.50 17.20 36.51
C PRO A 156 -11.44 16.71 37.62
N ALA A 157 -11.31 17.26 38.83
CA ALA A 157 -11.90 16.71 40.05
C ALA A 157 -13.44 16.65 40.04
N ASP A 158 -14.10 17.54 39.30
CA ASP A 158 -15.56 17.63 39.20
C ASP A 158 -16.10 17.08 37.87
N SER A 159 -15.31 16.26 37.16
CA SER A 159 -15.66 15.73 35.84
C SER A 159 -16.01 14.24 35.89
N ILE A 160 -16.76 13.77 34.88
CA ILE A 160 -17.05 12.33 34.74
C ILE A 160 -15.78 11.49 34.57
N GLN A 161 -14.69 12.09 34.09
CA GLN A 161 -13.39 11.45 33.95
C GLN A 161 -12.77 11.07 35.31
N ALA A 162 -13.23 11.66 36.42
CA ALA A 162 -12.80 11.29 37.77
C ALA A 162 -13.55 10.07 38.34
N GLU A 163 -14.63 9.63 37.70
CA GLU A 163 -15.47 8.53 38.16
C GLU A 163 -14.84 7.18 37.84
N GLU A 164 -14.71 6.30 38.84
CA GLU A 164 -14.08 4.99 38.68
C GLU A 164 -14.80 4.10 37.65
N TRP A 165 -16.10 4.29 37.48
CA TRP A 165 -16.94 3.53 36.56
C TRP A 165 -16.92 4.04 35.13
N TYR A 166 -16.22 5.15 34.83
CA TYR A 166 -16.15 5.74 33.50
C TYR A 166 -14.86 5.37 32.75
N PHE A 167 -15.01 4.78 31.57
CA PHE A 167 -13.92 4.20 30.79
C PHE A 167 -13.64 4.95 29.49
N GLY A 168 -14.20 6.16 29.33
CA GLY A 168 -13.94 7.04 28.19
C GLY A 168 -14.29 6.42 26.83
N LYS A 169 -13.43 6.65 25.84
CA LYS A 169 -13.50 6.05 24.50
C LYS A 169 -13.09 4.59 24.55
N MET A 170 -14.03 3.74 24.95
CA MET A 170 -13.89 2.29 24.95
C MET A 170 -14.87 1.66 23.97
N GLY A 171 -14.35 0.73 23.15
CA GLY A 171 -15.17 -0.01 22.19
C GLY A 171 -16.07 -1.04 22.88
N ARG A 172 -17.14 -1.46 22.20
CA ARG A 172 -18.07 -2.48 22.72
C ARG A 172 -17.34 -3.78 23.08
N LYS A 173 -16.48 -4.25 22.19
CA LYS A 173 -15.74 -5.51 22.38
C LYS A 173 -14.73 -5.45 23.53
N ASP A 174 -14.06 -4.31 23.72
CA ASP A 174 -13.15 -4.12 24.85
C ASP A 174 -13.88 -4.14 26.19
N ALA A 175 -15.09 -3.54 26.24
CA ALA A 175 -15.95 -3.60 27.40
C ALA A 175 -16.43 -5.03 27.70
N GLU A 176 -16.83 -5.77 26.66
CA GLU A 176 -17.21 -7.19 26.80
C GLU A 176 -16.03 -8.02 27.36
N ARG A 177 -14.82 -7.81 26.84
CA ARG A 177 -13.60 -8.50 27.30
C ARG A 177 -13.32 -8.26 28.78
N LEU A 178 -13.28 -7.00 29.22
CA LEU A 178 -12.94 -6.66 30.60
C LEU A 178 -13.98 -7.22 31.58
N LEU A 179 -15.27 -7.13 31.24
CA LEU A 179 -16.35 -7.61 32.08
C LEU A 179 -16.38 -9.13 32.18
N LEU A 180 -16.01 -9.85 31.13
CA LEU A 180 -15.97 -11.32 31.09
C LEU A 180 -14.70 -11.93 31.69
N ASN A 181 -13.76 -11.12 32.18
CA ASN A 181 -12.57 -11.65 32.86
C ASN A 181 -12.96 -12.56 34.05
N PRO A 182 -12.22 -13.68 34.26
CA PRO A 182 -12.41 -14.52 35.44
C PRO A 182 -12.27 -13.71 36.73
N GLY A 183 -13.22 -13.84 37.65
CA GLY A 183 -13.25 -13.12 38.93
C GLY A 183 -14.22 -11.94 39.01
N ASN A 184 -14.83 -11.52 37.90
CA ASN A 184 -15.92 -10.55 37.93
C ASN A 184 -17.27 -11.23 38.17
N ASP A 185 -18.03 -10.76 39.16
CA ASP A 185 -19.36 -11.29 39.47
C ASP A 185 -20.46 -10.71 38.57
N ARG A 186 -21.62 -11.37 38.56
CA ARG A 186 -22.82 -10.84 37.91
C ARG A 186 -23.16 -9.44 38.45
N GLY A 187 -23.45 -8.51 37.55
CA GLY A 187 -23.70 -7.10 37.88
C GLY A 187 -22.47 -6.20 37.84
N THR A 188 -21.26 -6.76 37.61
CA THR A 188 -20.06 -5.96 37.37
C THR A 188 -20.28 -5.07 36.14
N PHE A 189 -19.90 -3.79 36.18
CA PHE A 189 -20.27 -2.84 35.14
C PHE A 189 -19.21 -1.77 34.80
N LEU A 190 -19.40 -1.11 33.66
CA LEU A 190 -18.67 0.09 33.25
C LEU A 190 -19.52 0.99 32.33
N VAL A 191 -19.19 2.28 32.27
CA VAL A 191 -19.78 3.25 31.33
C VAL A 191 -18.72 3.74 30.35
N ARG A 192 -19.09 3.81 29.06
CA ARG A 192 -18.22 4.23 27.95
C ARG A 192 -18.94 5.18 27.00
N GLU A 193 -18.18 5.88 26.16
CA GLU A 193 -18.73 6.66 25.05
C GLU A 193 -19.40 5.73 24.02
N SER A 194 -20.47 6.20 23.37
CA SER A 194 -21.20 5.43 22.38
C SER A 194 -20.52 5.47 21.01
N GLU A 195 -20.15 4.31 20.47
CA GLU A 195 -19.55 4.18 19.12
C GLU A 195 -20.49 4.58 17.98
N THR A 196 -21.81 4.49 18.22
CA THR A 196 -22.83 4.74 17.18
C THR A 196 -23.45 6.13 17.28
N THR A 197 -23.19 6.89 18.34
CA THR A 197 -23.82 8.19 18.55
C THR A 197 -22.88 9.12 19.30
N LYS A 198 -22.32 10.10 18.59
CA LYS A 198 -21.39 11.09 19.13
C LYS A 198 -22.06 11.87 20.28
N GLY A 199 -21.39 11.92 21.44
CA GLY A 199 -21.89 12.61 22.64
C GLY A 199 -22.90 11.82 23.48
N ALA A 200 -23.21 10.57 23.12
CA ALA A 200 -24.00 9.66 23.94
C ALA A 200 -23.11 8.65 24.68
N TYR A 201 -23.66 7.98 25.69
CA TYR A 201 -22.94 6.99 26.51
C TYR A 201 -23.58 5.61 26.42
N SER A 202 -22.87 4.59 26.86
CA SER A 202 -23.35 3.21 26.93
C SER A 202 -22.92 2.58 28.25
N LEU A 203 -23.89 2.02 28.98
CA LEU A 203 -23.68 1.22 30.19
C LEU A 203 -23.52 -0.24 29.79
N SER A 204 -22.42 -0.88 30.17
CA SER A 204 -22.14 -2.28 29.89
C SER A 204 -22.10 -3.05 31.21
N ILE A 205 -22.81 -4.17 31.32
CA ILE A 205 -22.97 -4.95 32.56
C ILE A 205 -22.81 -6.45 32.27
N ARG A 206 -22.04 -7.15 33.12
CA ARG A 206 -21.92 -8.61 33.07
C ARG A 206 -23.21 -9.26 33.55
N ASP A 207 -23.68 -10.23 32.79
CA ASP A 207 -24.87 -11.03 33.08
C ASP A 207 -24.59 -12.51 32.81
N TRP A 208 -25.49 -13.37 33.26
CA TRP A 208 -25.42 -14.81 33.02
C TRP A 208 -26.80 -15.34 32.67
N ASP A 209 -26.87 -16.18 31.63
CA ASP A 209 -28.09 -16.88 31.24
C ASP A 209 -27.82 -18.37 30.95
N SER A 210 -28.79 -19.20 31.31
CA SER A 210 -28.78 -20.67 31.14
C SER A 210 -28.58 -21.15 29.70
N ALA A 211 -29.02 -20.38 28.69
CA ALA A 211 -28.91 -20.76 27.28
C ALA A 211 -27.61 -20.27 26.61
N LYS A 212 -27.01 -19.19 27.10
CA LYS A 212 -25.87 -18.50 26.45
C LYS A 212 -24.59 -18.45 27.30
N GLY A 213 -24.66 -18.87 28.56
CA GLY A 213 -23.55 -18.73 29.52
C GLY A 213 -23.31 -17.27 29.92
N ASP A 214 -22.08 -16.99 30.39
CA ASP A 214 -21.61 -15.64 30.69
C ASP A 214 -21.73 -14.73 29.47
N ASN A 215 -22.35 -13.57 29.65
CA ASN A 215 -22.52 -12.58 28.58
C ASN A 215 -22.51 -11.16 29.14
N VAL A 216 -22.54 -10.17 28.24
CA VAL A 216 -22.56 -8.74 28.60
C VAL A 216 -23.73 -8.07 27.90
N LYS A 217 -24.49 -7.26 28.66
CA LYS A 217 -25.58 -6.44 28.14
C LYS A 217 -25.13 -4.99 28.01
N HIS A 218 -25.54 -4.33 26.93
CA HIS A 218 -25.24 -2.92 26.67
C HIS A 218 -26.52 -2.11 26.58
N TYR A 219 -26.63 -1.10 27.43
CA TYR A 219 -27.75 -0.17 27.49
C TYR A 219 -27.30 1.19 26.98
N LYS A 220 -28.02 1.73 26.00
CA LYS A 220 -27.74 3.07 25.47
C LYS A 220 -28.25 4.10 26.47
N ILE A 221 -27.35 4.94 26.97
CA ILE A 221 -27.70 6.10 27.79
C ILE A 221 -27.93 7.26 26.83
N ARG A 222 -29.16 7.76 26.79
CA ARG A 222 -29.57 8.88 25.94
C ARG A 222 -29.55 10.18 26.73
N LYS A 223 -29.26 11.26 26.03
CA LYS A 223 -29.30 12.62 26.56
C LYS A 223 -30.62 13.29 26.15
N LEU A 224 -31.24 14.03 27.05
CA LEU A 224 -32.40 14.87 26.80
C LEU A 224 -31.95 16.26 26.34
N ASP A 225 -32.78 16.95 25.57
CA ASP A 225 -32.50 18.30 25.07
C ASP A 225 -32.33 19.33 26.21
N ASN A 226 -32.90 19.05 27.38
CA ASN A 226 -32.77 19.86 28.60
C ASN A 226 -31.53 19.53 29.47
N GLY A 227 -30.65 18.63 29.03
CA GLY A 227 -29.38 18.33 29.71
C GLY A 227 -29.36 17.07 30.60
N GLY A 228 -30.48 16.36 30.77
CA GLY A 228 -30.56 15.13 31.56
C GLY A 228 -30.22 13.83 30.80
N TYR A 229 -30.15 12.71 31.53
CA TYR A 229 -29.78 11.38 31.04
C TYR A 229 -30.82 10.33 31.42
N TYR A 230 -31.03 9.35 30.53
CA TYR A 230 -31.91 8.21 30.82
C TYR A 230 -31.52 6.96 30.01
N ILE A 231 -31.89 5.77 30.53
CA ILE A 231 -31.87 4.50 29.80
C ILE A 231 -33.30 4.13 29.37
N THR A 232 -34.25 4.25 30.30
CA THR A 232 -35.69 4.10 30.04
C THR A 232 -36.37 5.46 30.24
N THR A 233 -37.41 5.77 29.47
CA THR A 233 -38.09 7.08 29.58
C THR A 233 -38.83 7.29 30.90
N ARG A 234 -38.96 6.24 31.72
CA ARG A 234 -39.62 6.24 33.03
C ARG A 234 -38.77 6.82 34.16
N ALA A 235 -37.44 6.83 33.99
CA ALA A 235 -36.49 7.32 34.99
C ALA A 235 -35.44 8.23 34.33
N GLN A 236 -35.48 9.52 34.67
CA GLN A 236 -34.63 10.57 34.10
C GLN A 236 -33.79 11.22 35.20
N PHE A 237 -32.53 11.56 34.89
CA PHE A 237 -31.56 12.03 35.87
C PHE A 237 -30.78 13.24 35.36
N ASP A 238 -30.49 14.21 36.22
CA ASP A 238 -29.75 15.42 35.82
C ASP A 238 -28.29 15.15 35.46
N THR A 239 -27.69 14.11 36.05
CA THR A 239 -26.28 13.75 35.85
C THR A 239 -26.10 12.25 35.69
N LEU A 240 -25.01 11.83 35.03
CA LEU A 240 -24.66 10.41 34.89
C LEU A 240 -24.36 9.76 36.24
N GLN A 241 -23.80 10.51 37.19
CA GLN A 241 -23.60 10.07 38.57
C GLN A 241 -24.92 9.65 39.24
N LYS A 242 -25.97 10.49 39.12
CA LYS A 242 -27.30 10.18 39.67
C LYS A 242 -27.91 8.95 38.99
N LEU A 243 -27.73 8.83 37.67
CA LEU A 243 -28.18 7.66 36.91
C LEU A 243 -27.50 6.38 37.38
N VAL A 244 -26.16 6.36 37.46
CA VAL A 244 -25.39 5.19 37.91
C VAL A 244 -25.78 4.83 39.33
N LYS A 245 -25.87 5.81 40.24
CA LYS A 245 -26.31 5.59 41.63
C LYS A 245 -27.68 4.93 41.71
N HIS A 246 -28.66 5.40 40.94
CA HIS A 246 -30.00 4.78 40.89
C HIS A 246 -29.93 3.31 40.47
N TYR A 247 -29.17 2.99 39.42
CA TYR A 247 -29.06 1.62 38.91
C TYR A 247 -28.20 0.68 39.77
N THR A 248 -27.39 1.24 40.68
CA THR A 248 -26.74 0.50 41.77
C THR A 248 -27.75 0.08 42.84
N GLU A 249 -28.70 0.95 43.16
CA GLU A 249 -29.73 0.68 44.18
C GLU A 249 -30.89 -0.16 43.63
N HIS A 250 -31.30 0.07 42.38
CA HIS A 250 -32.49 -0.52 41.75
C HIS A 250 -32.21 -0.96 40.31
N ALA A 251 -32.58 -2.18 39.91
CA ALA A 251 -32.34 -2.63 38.53
C ALA A 251 -33.23 -1.90 37.49
N ASP A 252 -34.48 -1.60 37.83
CA ASP A 252 -35.42 -0.75 37.07
C ASP A 252 -35.41 -0.95 35.53
N GLY A 253 -35.42 -2.22 35.09
CA GLY A 253 -35.41 -2.61 33.67
C GLY A 253 -34.05 -3.09 33.13
N LEU A 254 -32.97 -3.00 33.91
CA LEU A 254 -31.72 -3.68 33.63
C LEU A 254 -31.81 -5.17 33.96
N CYS A 255 -30.96 -5.98 33.31
CA CYS A 255 -30.83 -7.41 33.55
C CYS A 255 -30.36 -7.76 34.97
N HIS A 256 -29.69 -6.83 35.65
CA HIS A 256 -29.26 -6.92 37.04
C HIS A 256 -28.97 -5.50 37.58
N ARG A 257 -29.01 -5.31 38.90
CA ARG A 257 -28.50 -4.06 39.52
C ARG A 257 -26.99 -3.96 39.35
N LEU A 258 -26.46 -2.75 39.31
CA LEU A 258 -25.02 -2.52 39.27
C LEU A 258 -24.42 -2.89 40.62
N THR A 259 -23.42 -3.78 40.63
CA THR A 259 -22.81 -4.28 41.88
C THR A 259 -21.44 -3.68 42.11
N THR A 260 -20.47 -4.08 41.31
CA THR A 260 -19.07 -3.64 41.41
C THR A 260 -18.63 -2.99 40.11
N VAL A 261 -17.76 -2.00 40.22
CA VAL A 261 -17.12 -1.39 39.05
C VAL A 261 -16.14 -2.40 38.46
N CYS A 262 -16.11 -2.52 37.14
CA CYS A 262 -15.15 -3.35 36.44
C CYS A 262 -13.72 -2.97 36.88
N PRO A 263 -12.88 -3.93 37.31
CA PRO A 263 -11.50 -3.63 37.68
C PRO A 263 -10.75 -2.96 36.53
N THR A 264 -10.21 -1.76 36.78
CA THR A 264 -9.35 -1.06 35.83
C THR A 264 -7.91 -1.55 35.97
N VAL A 265 -7.26 -1.84 34.85
CA VAL A 265 -5.80 -2.04 34.84
C VAL A 265 -5.15 -0.67 34.95
N LYS A 266 -4.27 -0.49 35.93
CA LYS A 266 -3.49 0.74 36.09
C LYS A 266 -2.83 1.10 34.75
N PRO A 267 -3.08 2.29 34.19
CA PRO A 267 -2.50 2.66 32.90
C PRO A 267 -0.98 2.67 33.01
N GLN A 268 -0.27 2.12 32.03
CA GLN A 268 1.19 2.21 32.00
C GLN A 268 1.58 3.65 31.66
N THR A 269 2.56 4.21 32.36
CA THR A 269 3.11 5.52 32.01
C THR A 269 4.03 5.37 30.80
N GLN A 270 3.81 6.18 29.77
CA GLN A 270 4.60 6.16 28.54
C GLN A 270 5.84 7.05 28.71
N GLY A 271 7.04 6.45 28.63
CA GLY A 271 8.32 7.17 28.62
C GLY A 271 8.66 7.96 29.90
N LEU A 272 9.68 8.81 29.76
CA LEU A 272 10.13 9.81 30.76
C LEU A 272 9.63 11.22 30.40
N ALA A 273 9.62 12.12 31.38
CA ALA A 273 9.42 13.55 31.14
C ALA A 273 10.53 14.13 30.23
N LYS A 274 10.21 15.24 29.54
CA LYS A 274 10.92 15.91 28.43
C LYS A 274 12.46 15.69 28.35
N ASP A 275 12.95 15.35 27.16
CA ASP A 275 14.36 15.22 26.70
C ASP A 275 15.35 14.35 27.50
N ALA A 276 14.97 13.81 28.67
CA ALA A 276 15.80 12.90 29.46
C ALA A 276 15.63 11.42 29.02
N TRP A 277 15.76 11.12 27.73
CA TRP A 277 15.77 9.72 27.27
C TRP A 277 17.05 8.99 27.66
N GLU A 278 18.09 9.75 27.99
CA GLU A 278 19.38 9.23 28.41
C GLU A 278 19.39 9.01 29.91
N ILE A 279 19.70 7.78 30.32
CA ILE A 279 19.81 7.40 31.73
C ILE A 279 21.19 6.84 32.01
N SER A 280 21.65 6.96 33.26
CA SER A 280 22.93 6.37 33.64
C SER A 280 22.80 4.84 33.69
N ARG A 281 23.86 4.13 33.28
CA ARG A 281 23.90 2.66 33.24
C ARG A 281 23.65 2.04 34.62
N GLU A 282 24.09 2.71 35.68
CA GLU A 282 23.98 2.28 37.07
C GLU A 282 22.52 2.16 37.53
N SER A 283 21.59 2.84 36.85
CA SER A 283 20.15 2.71 37.11
C SER A 283 19.56 1.38 36.61
N LEU A 284 20.29 0.62 35.80
CA LEU A 284 19.82 -0.62 35.18
C LEU A 284 20.54 -1.83 35.75
N GLN A 285 19.77 -2.84 36.14
CA GLN A 285 20.27 -4.15 36.52
C GLN A 285 19.85 -5.19 35.48
N LEU A 286 20.83 -5.82 34.80
CA LEU A 286 20.61 -6.92 33.87
C LEU A 286 20.42 -8.23 34.68
N GLU A 287 19.31 -8.94 34.48
CA GLU A 287 18.96 -10.11 35.29
C GLU A 287 18.96 -11.42 34.48
N LEU A 288 18.19 -11.48 33.39
CA LEU A 288 18.01 -12.71 32.60
C LEU A 288 18.17 -12.43 31.11
N LYS A 289 19.04 -13.18 30.43
CA LYS A 289 19.16 -13.11 28.97
C LYS A 289 17.91 -13.71 28.32
N LEU A 290 17.15 -12.90 27.59
CA LEU A 290 15.92 -13.29 26.91
C LEU A 290 16.19 -13.86 25.52
N GLY A 291 17.22 -13.37 24.84
CA GLY A 291 17.55 -13.81 23.49
C GLY A 291 18.83 -13.20 22.93
N GLN A 292 19.26 -13.73 21.79
CA GLN A 292 20.42 -13.27 21.05
C GLN A 292 20.08 -13.21 19.56
N GLY A 293 20.28 -12.05 18.94
CA GLY A 293 20.08 -11.81 17.51
C GLY A 293 21.39 -11.53 16.78
N CYS A 294 21.31 -11.27 15.47
CA CYS A 294 22.47 -10.93 14.63
C CYS A 294 23.21 -9.66 15.06
N PHE A 295 22.50 -8.72 15.72
CA PHE A 295 22.98 -7.38 16.02
C PHE A 295 23.29 -7.15 17.52
N GLY A 296 23.01 -8.14 18.38
CA GLY A 296 23.09 -7.93 19.82
C GLY A 296 22.34 -8.94 20.67
N GLU A 297 22.29 -8.68 21.98
CA GLU A 297 21.58 -9.48 22.97
C GLU A 297 20.40 -8.70 23.57
N VAL A 298 19.37 -9.41 24.00
CA VAL A 298 18.25 -8.82 24.72
C VAL A 298 18.16 -9.45 26.09
N TRP A 299 18.07 -8.60 27.11
CA TRP A 299 18.04 -8.97 28.52
C TRP A 299 16.78 -8.44 29.17
N MET A 300 16.18 -9.22 30.06
CA MET A 300 15.27 -8.73 31.08
C MET A 300 16.09 -8.11 32.19
N GLY A 301 15.70 -6.94 32.64
CA GLY A 301 16.32 -6.26 33.76
C GLY A 301 15.35 -5.43 34.57
N THR A 302 15.88 -4.78 35.59
CA THR A 302 15.14 -3.87 36.47
C THR A 302 15.76 -2.49 36.40
N TRP A 303 14.92 -1.47 36.19
CA TRP A 303 15.28 -0.06 36.21
C TRP A 303 14.87 0.57 37.55
N ASN A 304 15.82 1.23 38.21
CA ASN A 304 15.66 1.86 39.53
C ASN A 304 15.09 0.91 40.60
N GLY A 305 15.40 -0.38 40.52
CA GLY A 305 14.93 -1.40 41.47
C GLY A 305 13.44 -1.72 41.45
N THR A 306 12.64 -1.07 40.61
CA THR A 306 11.17 -1.15 40.66
C THR A 306 10.51 -1.54 39.33
N THR A 307 11.09 -1.15 38.19
CA THR A 307 10.43 -1.30 36.89
C THR A 307 11.10 -2.36 36.04
N LYS A 308 10.37 -3.42 35.68
CA LYS A 308 10.87 -4.44 34.74
C LYS A 308 10.96 -3.90 33.32
N VAL A 309 12.09 -4.14 32.66
CA VAL A 309 12.41 -3.62 31.33
C VAL A 309 13.11 -4.67 30.47
N ALA A 310 13.00 -4.51 29.14
CA ALA A 310 13.80 -5.24 28.17
C ALA A 310 14.94 -4.34 27.66
N ILE A 311 16.18 -4.81 27.80
CA ILE A 311 17.41 -4.07 27.51
C ILE A 311 18.08 -4.74 26.31
N LYS A 312 18.09 -4.06 25.17
CA LYS A 312 18.79 -4.48 23.95
C LYS A 312 20.20 -3.90 23.97
N THR A 313 21.21 -4.74 23.83
CA THR A 313 22.62 -4.37 23.85
C THR A 313 23.23 -4.51 22.46
N LEU A 314 24.13 -3.61 22.08
CA LEU A 314 24.88 -3.72 20.84
C LEU A 314 26.14 -4.57 21.04
N LYS A 315 26.34 -5.59 20.19
CA LYS A 315 27.60 -6.37 20.21
C LYS A 315 28.69 -5.63 19.42
N PRO A 316 29.90 -5.44 19.99
CA PRO A 316 31.01 -4.81 19.27
C PRO A 316 31.28 -5.48 17.91
N GLY A 317 31.37 -4.67 16.85
CA GLY A 317 31.69 -5.13 15.48
C GLY A 317 30.53 -5.67 14.64
N THR A 318 29.28 -5.61 15.11
CA THR A 318 28.11 -6.13 14.36
C THR A 318 27.36 -5.08 13.53
N MET A 319 27.34 -3.82 13.96
CA MET A 319 26.80 -2.67 13.21
C MET A 319 27.33 -1.36 13.83
N SER A 320 27.13 -0.22 13.15
CA SER A 320 27.56 1.07 13.69
C SER A 320 26.64 1.55 14.82
N PRO A 321 27.18 2.24 15.86
CA PRO A 321 26.40 2.89 16.91
C PRO A 321 25.26 3.77 16.40
N GLU A 322 25.49 4.50 15.29
CA GLU A 322 24.51 5.41 14.69
C GLU A 322 23.31 4.65 14.14
N ALA A 323 23.54 3.54 13.45
CA ALA A 323 22.48 2.69 12.93
C ALA A 323 21.67 2.03 14.06
N PHE A 324 22.31 1.72 15.18
CA PHE A 324 21.63 1.16 16.36
C PHE A 324 20.76 2.22 17.04
N LEU A 325 21.27 3.44 17.22
CA LEU A 325 20.52 4.56 17.78
C LEU A 325 19.39 5.05 16.86
N GLN A 326 19.47 4.79 15.54
CA GLN A 326 18.40 5.08 14.60
C GLN A 326 17.10 4.33 14.94
N GLU A 327 17.18 3.10 15.43
CA GLU A 327 16.02 2.34 15.92
C GLU A 327 15.33 3.09 17.06
N ALA A 328 16.10 3.56 18.05
CA ALA A 328 15.57 4.35 19.15
C ALA A 328 14.93 5.67 18.67
N GLN A 329 15.50 6.33 17.66
CA GLN A 329 14.93 7.54 17.07
C GLN A 329 13.59 7.30 16.37
N ILE A 330 13.42 6.16 15.69
CA ILE A 330 12.14 5.77 15.10
C ILE A 330 11.12 5.50 16.21
N MET A 331 11.50 4.75 17.25
CA MET A 331 10.63 4.46 18.39
C MET A 331 10.24 5.72 19.18
N LYS A 332 11.10 6.74 19.24
CA LYS A 332 10.74 8.05 19.82
C LYS A 332 9.57 8.72 19.10
N LYS A 333 9.52 8.59 17.76
CA LYS A 333 8.50 9.17 16.88
C LYS A 333 7.23 8.31 16.79
N LEU A 334 7.38 6.98 16.77
CA LEU A 334 6.28 6.02 16.62
C LEU A 334 5.74 5.59 17.99
N ARG A 335 4.85 6.40 18.57
CA ARG A 335 4.19 6.11 19.85
C ARG A 335 2.74 5.69 19.66
N HIS A 336 2.42 4.46 20.06
CA HIS A 336 1.08 3.91 19.96
C HIS A 336 0.91 2.70 20.89
N ASP A 337 -0.29 2.47 21.42
CA ASP A 337 -0.59 1.41 22.40
C ASP A 337 -0.30 -0.02 21.90
N LYS A 338 -0.16 -0.19 20.59
CA LYS A 338 0.13 -1.47 19.93
C LYS A 338 1.56 -1.58 19.41
N LEU A 339 2.43 -0.64 19.75
CA LEU A 339 3.87 -0.70 19.51
C LEU A 339 4.59 -0.78 20.86
N VAL A 340 5.71 -1.49 20.91
CA VAL A 340 6.52 -1.56 22.13
C VAL A 340 7.15 -0.18 22.36
N PRO A 341 6.86 0.48 23.50
CA PRO A 341 7.38 1.80 23.76
C PRO A 341 8.86 1.74 24.13
N LEU A 342 9.59 2.76 23.67
CA LEU A 342 10.89 3.10 24.21
C LEU A 342 10.69 3.70 25.61
N PHE A 343 11.53 3.32 26.57
CA PHE A 343 11.60 3.96 27.89
C PHE A 343 12.83 4.85 28.02
N ALA A 344 14.00 4.35 27.61
CA ALA A 344 15.26 5.08 27.72
C ALA A 344 16.34 4.52 26.77
N VAL A 345 17.45 5.23 26.67
CA VAL A 345 18.67 4.87 25.94
C VAL A 345 19.87 5.12 26.85
N VAL A 346 20.90 4.28 26.75
CA VAL A 346 22.24 4.56 27.31
C VAL A 346 23.17 4.72 26.11
N SER A 347 23.66 5.92 25.85
CA SER A 347 24.47 6.19 24.65
C SER A 347 25.96 5.90 24.86
N GLU A 348 26.42 5.83 26.12
CA GLU A 348 27.78 5.41 26.45
C GLU A 348 27.97 3.91 26.20
N GLU A 349 29.16 3.50 25.75
CA GLU A 349 29.42 2.08 25.50
C GLU A 349 29.50 1.27 26.81
N PRO A 350 28.90 0.06 26.84
CA PRO A 350 28.05 -0.54 25.80
C PRO A 350 26.66 0.12 25.67
N ILE A 351 26.24 0.43 24.44
CA ILE A 351 24.99 1.16 24.16
C ILE A 351 23.77 0.29 24.46
N TYR A 352 22.79 0.83 25.18
CA TYR A 352 21.53 0.14 25.52
C TYR A 352 20.30 0.86 24.98
N ILE A 353 19.35 0.09 24.46
CA ILE A 353 17.98 0.54 24.17
C ILE A 353 17.06 -0.15 25.18
N VAL A 354 16.36 0.63 26.00
CA VAL A 354 15.51 0.15 27.09
C VAL A 354 14.04 0.31 26.70
N THR A 355 13.32 -0.79 26.71
CA THR A 355 11.91 -0.88 26.26
C THR A 355 11.06 -1.61 27.29
N GLU A 356 9.74 -1.60 27.09
CA GLU A 356 8.82 -2.38 27.91
C GLU A 356 9.15 -3.88 27.85
N TYR A 357 9.15 -4.53 29.01
CA TYR A 357 9.24 -5.98 29.11
C TYR A 357 7.87 -6.64 28.88
N MET A 358 7.81 -7.55 27.92
CA MET A 358 6.60 -8.30 27.56
C MET A 358 6.66 -9.73 28.11
N SER A 359 5.88 -10.00 29.15
CA SER A 359 5.99 -11.17 30.04
C SER A 359 5.82 -12.54 29.37
N LYS A 360 5.08 -12.63 28.25
CA LYS A 360 4.82 -13.89 27.53
C LYS A 360 5.70 -14.08 26.29
N GLY A 361 6.67 -13.19 26.05
CA GLY A 361 7.67 -13.34 24.99
C GLY A 361 7.10 -13.11 23.58
N SER A 362 7.71 -13.74 22.57
CA SER A 362 7.30 -13.58 21.17
C SER A 362 6.00 -14.33 20.87
N LEU A 363 5.17 -13.78 19.98
CA LEU A 363 3.93 -14.42 19.55
C LEU A 363 4.20 -15.77 18.89
N LEU A 364 5.31 -15.90 18.17
CA LEU A 364 5.72 -17.15 17.53
C LEU A 364 5.90 -18.29 18.56
N ASP A 365 6.58 -18.01 19.67
CA ASP A 365 6.83 -19.00 20.71
C ASP A 365 5.59 -19.21 21.58
N PHE A 366 4.89 -18.12 21.89
CA PHE A 366 3.64 -18.18 22.67
C PHE A 366 2.58 -19.05 21.99
N LEU A 367 2.38 -18.93 20.67
CA LEU A 367 1.42 -19.79 19.96
C LEU A 367 1.85 -21.27 19.89
N LYS A 368 3.14 -21.56 20.06
CA LYS A 368 3.70 -22.90 19.99
C LYS A 368 3.80 -23.60 21.34
N GLU A 369 3.64 -22.89 22.46
CA GLU A 369 3.92 -23.39 23.80
C GLU A 369 2.86 -22.92 24.82
N GLY A 370 2.78 -23.58 25.98
CA GLY A 370 1.95 -23.14 27.11
C GLY A 370 0.48 -22.84 26.80
N GLU A 371 -0.01 -21.72 27.35
CA GLU A 371 -1.39 -21.25 27.23
C GLU A 371 -1.80 -20.86 25.80
N GLY A 372 -0.86 -20.46 24.95
CA GLY A 372 -1.15 -19.99 23.60
C GLY A 372 -1.69 -21.08 22.67
N LYS A 373 -1.43 -22.36 22.98
CA LYS A 373 -1.99 -23.51 22.24
C LYS A 373 -3.50 -23.66 22.42
N PHE A 374 -4.05 -23.12 23.50
CA PHE A 374 -5.45 -23.31 23.89
C PHE A 374 -6.31 -22.09 23.59
N LEU A 375 -5.78 -21.12 22.83
CA LEU A 375 -6.53 -19.95 22.40
C LEU A 375 -7.66 -20.35 21.45
N ASN A 376 -8.85 -19.81 21.71
CA ASN A 376 -9.98 -19.95 20.80
C ASN A 376 -9.89 -18.91 19.67
N LEU A 377 -10.74 -19.08 18.65
CA LEU A 377 -10.76 -18.20 17.48
C LEU A 377 -10.99 -16.72 17.83
N VAL A 378 -11.82 -16.43 18.84
CA VAL A 378 -12.12 -15.06 19.25
C VAL A 378 -10.86 -14.37 19.77
N MET A 379 -10.05 -15.08 20.57
CA MET A 379 -8.78 -14.57 21.09
C MET A 379 -7.76 -14.36 19.95
N LEU A 380 -7.66 -15.29 19.00
CA LEU A 380 -6.75 -15.17 17.86
C LEU A 380 -7.10 -13.98 16.96
N VAL A 381 -8.39 -13.77 16.70
CA VAL A 381 -8.89 -12.60 15.93
C VAL A 381 -8.59 -11.30 16.66
N ASP A 382 -8.75 -11.25 17.99
CA ASP A 382 -8.40 -10.07 18.80
C ASP A 382 -6.89 -9.76 18.72
N MET A 383 -6.02 -10.77 18.78
CA MET A 383 -4.58 -10.59 18.60
C MET A 383 -4.25 -10.05 17.20
N ALA A 384 -4.88 -10.58 16.15
CA ALA A 384 -4.70 -10.09 14.79
C ALA A 384 -5.17 -8.63 14.62
N ALA A 385 -6.31 -8.27 15.22
CA ALA A 385 -6.83 -6.90 15.20
C ALA A 385 -5.89 -5.91 15.88
N LYS A 386 -5.30 -6.29 17.03
CA LYS A 386 -4.29 -5.48 17.73
C LYS A 386 -3.05 -5.21 16.87
N ILE A 387 -2.58 -6.22 16.14
CA ILE A 387 -1.43 -6.09 15.22
C ILE A 387 -1.81 -5.19 14.03
N ALA A 388 -2.99 -5.39 13.44
CA ALA A 388 -3.47 -4.57 12.33
C ALA A 388 -3.62 -3.09 12.73
N ASP A 389 -4.13 -2.81 13.93
CA ASP A 389 -4.24 -1.45 14.46
C ASP A 389 -2.87 -0.77 14.62
N GLY A 390 -1.86 -1.51 15.11
CA GLY A 390 -0.47 -1.03 15.16
C GLY A 390 0.12 -0.75 13.78
N MET A 391 -0.14 -1.61 12.79
CA MET A 391 0.35 -1.42 11.42
C MET A 391 -0.36 -0.27 10.69
N ALA A 392 -1.66 -0.09 10.91
CA ALA A 392 -2.41 1.04 10.38
C ALA A 392 -1.90 2.37 10.96
N PHE A 393 -1.48 2.38 12.23
CA PHE A 393 -0.79 3.54 12.79
C PHE A 393 0.56 3.80 12.11
N ILE A 394 1.40 2.76 11.95
CA ILE A 394 2.70 2.88 11.28
C ILE A 394 2.55 3.45 9.85
N GLU A 395 1.55 2.96 9.11
CA GLU A 395 1.20 3.46 7.77
C GLU A 395 0.79 4.93 7.80
N ARG A 396 -0.10 5.34 8.71
CA ARG A 396 -0.52 6.76 8.87
C ARG A 396 0.64 7.69 9.20
N MET A 397 1.69 7.17 9.82
CA MET A 397 2.92 7.92 10.12
C MET A 397 3.92 7.92 8.95
N ASN A 398 3.55 7.36 7.79
CA ASN A 398 4.38 7.15 6.61
C ASN A 398 5.61 6.28 6.87
N TYR A 399 5.54 5.30 7.77
CA TYR A 399 6.63 4.34 7.97
C TYR A 399 6.25 2.98 7.40
N ILE A 400 7.27 2.22 6.98
CA ILE A 400 7.17 0.77 6.74
C ILE A 400 8.08 0.03 7.70
N HIS A 401 7.56 -1.01 8.34
CA HIS A 401 8.29 -1.79 9.33
C HIS A 401 9.35 -2.72 8.71
N ARG A 402 9.04 -3.31 7.55
CA ARG A 402 9.93 -4.19 6.73
C ARG A 402 10.38 -5.52 7.36
N ASP A 403 9.98 -5.86 8.58
CA ASP A 403 10.19 -7.19 9.21
C ASP A 403 9.00 -7.59 10.08
N LEU A 404 7.77 -7.37 9.58
CA LEU A 404 6.57 -7.79 10.30
C LEU A 404 6.40 -9.30 10.20
N ARG A 405 6.53 -9.98 11.34
CA ARG A 405 6.36 -11.44 11.48
C ARG A 405 6.03 -11.79 12.93
N ALA A 406 5.46 -12.97 13.17
CA ALA A 406 5.08 -13.41 14.52
C ALA A 406 6.24 -13.37 15.55
N ALA A 407 7.49 -13.53 15.13
CA ALA A 407 8.64 -13.42 16.04
C ALA A 407 8.91 -11.99 16.55
N ASN A 408 8.43 -10.97 15.82
CA ASN A 408 8.61 -9.55 16.15
C ASN A 408 7.32 -8.94 16.74
N ILE A 409 6.33 -9.78 17.05
CA ILE A 409 5.17 -9.39 17.86
C ILE A 409 5.42 -9.92 19.26
N LEU A 410 5.34 -9.07 20.27
CA LEU A 410 5.51 -9.46 21.66
C LEU A 410 4.15 -9.53 22.38
N VAL A 411 4.02 -10.52 23.25
CA VAL A 411 2.80 -10.81 24.02
C VAL A 411 3.05 -10.51 25.48
N GLY A 412 2.18 -9.69 26.06
CA GLY A 412 2.20 -9.33 27.48
C GLY A 412 1.07 -10.01 28.25
N ASP A 413 0.87 -9.56 29.48
CA ASP A 413 -0.26 -9.99 30.30
C ASP A 413 -1.60 -9.65 29.62
N ASN A 414 -2.64 -10.43 29.91
CA ASN A 414 -3.97 -10.28 29.30
C ASN A 414 -3.98 -10.33 27.75
N LEU A 415 -3.02 -11.04 27.15
CA LEU A 415 -2.88 -11.22 25.69
C LEU A 415 -2.75 -9.90 24.92
N VAL A 416 -2.14 -8.88 25.53
CA VAL A 416 -1.80 -7.65 24.83
C VAL A 416 -0.69 -7.96 23.82
N CYS A 417 -0.91 -7.59 22.55
CA CYS A 417 0.06 -7.74 21.47
C CYS A 417 0.63 -6.37 21.11
N LYS A 418 1.96 -6.27 21.09
CA LYS A 418 2.66 -5.06 20.64
C LYS A 418 3.71 -5.42 19.59
N ILE A 419 3.80 -4.61 18.54
CA ILE A 419 4.79 -4.73 17.47
C ILE A 419 6.14 -4.20 17.98
N ALA A 420 7.20 -4.95 17.73
CA ALA A 420 8.57 -4.65 18.16
C ALA A 420 9.56 -4.75 17.00
N ASP A 421 10.82 -4.34 17.25
CA ASP A 421 11.97 -4.44 16.34
C ASP A 421 11.90 -3.53 15.11
N PHE A 422 12.13 -2.24 15.32
CA PHE A 422 12.10 -1.21 14.27
C PHE A 422 13.45 -1.02 13.56
N GLY A 423 14.42 -1.92 13.76
CA GLY A 423 15.77 -1.78 13.20
C GLY A 423 15.83 -1.73 11.66
N LEU A 424 14.80 -2.25 10.97
CA LEU A 424 14.67 -2.17 9.50
C LEU A 424 13.61 -1.16 9.04
N ALA A 425 12.92 -0.49 9.98
CA ALA A 425 11.84 0.41 9.67
C ALA A 425 12.35 1.66 8.95
N ARG A 426 11.54 2.20 8.04
CA ARG A 426 11.94 3.36 7.22
C ARG A 426 10.75 4.27 6.92
N LEU A 427 11.00 5.58 6.91
CA LEU A 427 10.05 6.58 6.42
C LEU A 427 9.90 6.43 4.89
N ILE A 428 8.67 6.44 4.41
CA ILE A 428 8.31 6.59 3.01
C ILE A 428 8.16 8.08 2.74
N GLU A 429 9.03 8.60 1.87
CA GLU A 429 8.85 9.88 1.21
C GLU A 429 8.12 9.58 -0.11
N ASP A 430 6.87 10.05 -0.25
CA ASP A 430 5.96 9.63 -1.34
C ASP A 430 6.50 9.94 -2.76
N ASN A 431 6.16 9.06 -3.71
CA ASN A 431 6.40 9.10 -5.17
C ASN A 431 7.85 9.03 -5.71
N GLU A 432 8.89 8.92 -4.87
CA GLU A 432 10.28 8.80 -5.34
C GLU A 432 10.70 7.40 -5.83
N TYR A 433 9.88 6.37 -5.61
CA TYR A 433 10.36 4.99 -5.62
C TYR A 433 10.73 4.44 -7.02
N THR A 434 9.96 4.74 -8.07
CA THR A 434 10.11 4.04 -9.36
C THR A 434 11.26 4.57 -10.22
N ALA A 435 11.47 5.90 -10.27
CA ALA A 435 12.52 6.50 -11.11
C ALA A 435 13.93 6.18 -10.59
N ARG A 436 14.16 6.24 -9.27
CA ARG A 436 15.45 5.84 -8.68
C ARG A 436 15.74 4.35 -8.87
N GLN A 437 14.71 3.50 -8.81
CA GLN A 437 14.88 2.06 -9.00
C GLN A 437 15.35 1.71 -10.43
N VAL A 438 14.77 2.32 -11.46
CA VAL A 438 15.22 2.07 -12.85
C VAL A 438 16.64 2.58 -13.06
N VAL A 439 16.99 3.76 -12.54
CA VAL A 439 18.37 4.28 -12.63
C VAL A 439 19.36 3.35 -11.92
N CYS A 440 19.05 2.89 -10.71
CA CYS A 440 19.88 1.91 -10.00
C CYS A 440 20.00 0.59 -10.76
N ALA A 441 18.93 0.11 -11.39
CA ALA A 441 18.97 -1.10 -12.21
C ALA A 441 19.81 -0.90 -13.49
N VAL A 442 19.73 0.26 -14.14
CA VAL A 442 20.62 0.62 -15.26
C VAL A 442 22.08 0.60 -14.79
N GLN A 443 22.38 1.24 -13.65
CA GLN A 443 23.72 1.24 -13.06
C GLN A 443 24.23 -0.18 -12.73
N ALA A 444 23.36 -1.06 -12.25
CA ALA A 444 23.69 -2.45 -11.95
C ALA A 444 24.03 -3.26 -13.22
N LEU A 445 23.39 -2.94 -14.36
CA LEU A 445 23.65 -3.58 -15.64
C LEU A 445 24.85 -2.95 -16.39
N THR A 446 25.33 -1.77 -16.01
CA THR A 446 26.44 -1.06 -16.67
C THR A 446 27.70 -1.92 -16.83
N GLY A 447 28.02 -2.74 -15.81
CA GLY A 447 29.19 -3.63 -15.85
C GLY A 447 29.15 -4.69 -16.96
N LEU A 448 27.96 -4.98 -17.51
CA LEU A 448 27.79 -5.91 -18.64
C LEU A 448 27.98 -5.23 -20.00
N VAL A 449 27.97 -3.90 -20.04
CA VAL A 449 28.04 -3.10 -21.27
C VAL A 449 29.41 -2.43 -21.44
N VAL A 450 29.95 -1.85 -20.36
CA VAL A 450 31.21 -1.10 -20.40
C VAL A 450 32.37 -2.01 -20.82
N GLY A 451 33.19 -1.53 -21.76
CA GLY A 451 34.35 -2.26 -22.28
C GLY A 451 34.07 -3.08 -23.55
N LYS A 452 32.81 -3.18 -23.99
CA LYS A 452 32.44 -3.79 -25.28
C LYS A 452 32.46 -2.76 -26.40
N SER A 453 32.93 -3.14 -27.58
CA SER A 453 32.80 -2.29 -28.77
C SER A 453 31.40 -2.40 -29.37
N LEU A 454 30.95 -1.35 -30.08
CA LEU A 454 29.67 -1.42 -30.79
C LEU A 454 29.64 -2.56 -31.80
N GLU A 455 30.74 -2.77 -32.54
CA GLU A 455 30.87 -3.85 -33.53
C GLU A 455 30.67 -5.23 -32.90
N GLU A 456 31.26 -5.48 -31.71
CA GLU A 456 31.06 -6.72 -30.96
C GLU A 456 29.61 -6.93 -30.57
N ILE A 457 28.94 -5.87 -30.10
CA ILE A 457 27.54 -5.92 -29.67
C ILE A 457 26.64 -6.22 -30.86
N VAL A 458 26.73 -5.44 -31.94
CA VAL A 458 25.82 -5.59 -33.07
C VAL A 458 26.08 -6.90 -33.80
N ARG A 459 27.32 -7.40 -33.89
CA ARG A 459 27.65 -8.68 -34.56
C ARG A 459 26.80 -9.83 -34.02
N ASP A 460 26.62 -9.92 -32.70
CA ASP A 460 25.73 -10.89 -32.03
C ASP A 460 24.74 -10.18 -31.09
N PHE A 461 23.82 -9.41 -31.69
CA PHE A 461 22.87 -8.61 -30.90
C PHE A 461 21.91 -9.51 -30.11
N ARG A 462 21.52 -10.68 -30.63
CA ARG A 462 20.72 -11.67 -29.87
C ARG A 462 21.48 -12.17 -28.63
N GLY A 463 22.77 -12.46 -28.76
CA GLY A 463 23.64 -12.80 -27.62
C GLY A 463 23.74 -11.67 -26.60
N PHE A 464 23.91 -10.43 -27.06
CA PHE A 464 23.94 -9.26 -26.17
C PHE A 464 22.59 -8.99 -25.48
N TYR A 465 21.48 -9.16 -26.18
CA TYR A 465 20.14 -9.11 -25.60
C TYR A 465 20.00 -10.15 -24.48
N ARG A 466 20.44 -11.39 -24.72
CA ARG A 466 20.43 -12.47 -23.72
C ARG A 466 21.36 -12.21 -22.55
N LEU A 467 22.50 -11.55 -22.77
CA LEU A 467 23.40 -11.15 -21.69
C LEU A 467 22.68 -10.25 -20.69
N LEU A 468 21.90 -9.28 -21.16
CA LEU A 468 21.17 -8.35 -20.27
C LEU A 468 19.90 -8.97 -19.68
N THR A 469 19.13 -9.72 -20.47
CA THR A 469 17.82 -10.27 -20.04
C THR A 469 17.92 -11.59 -19.28
N SER A 470 19.04 -12.32 -19.42
CA SER A 470 19.21 -13.67 -18.90
C SER A 470 20.48 -13.86 -18.08
N ASP A 471 21.08 -12.77 -17.58
CA ASP A 471 22.14 -12.82 -16.58
C ASP A 471 21.73 -13.70 -15.39
N GLY A 472 22.69 -14.46 -14.85
CA GLY A 472 22.43 -15.50 -13.85
C GLY A 472 21.78 -14.99 -12.56
N GLN A 473 21.98 -13.71 -12.20
CA GLN A 473 21.43 -13.09 -11.00
C GLN A 473 20.34 -12.08 -11.34
N MET A 474 20.60 -11.17 -12.30
CA MET A 474 19.69 -10.07 -12.60
C MET A 474 18.35 -10.55 -13.16
N ARG A 475 18.34 -11.69 -13.87
CA ARG A 475 17.12 -12.34 -14.36
C ARG A 475 16.12 -12.64 -13.24
N TRP A 476 16.58 -12.90 -12.02
CA TRP A 476 15.70 -13.25 -10.89
C TRP A 476 14.87 -12.08 -10.37
N LEU A 477 15.22 -10.85 -10.73
CA LEU A 477 14.49 -9.63 -10.39
C LEU A 477 13.30 -9.34 -11.32
N GLY A 478 13.24 -10.03 -12.48
CA GLY A 478 12.14 -9.98 -13.43
C GLY A 478 11.39 -11.32 -13.44
N PRO A 479 11.77 -12.27 -14.32
CA PRO A 479 12.54 -12.14 -15.57
C PRO A 479 11.73 -11.44 -16.66
N GLU A 480 12.42 -10.67 -17.52
CA GLU A 480 11.80 -9.93 -18.65
C GLU A 480 10.49 -9.21 -18.25
N LYS A 481 10.51 -8.54 -17.10
CA LYS A 481 9.41 -7.70 -16.58
C LYS A 481 9.91 -6.71 -15.52
N GLY A 482 9.12 -5.68 -15.24
CA GLY A 482 9.35 -4.73 -14.15
C GLY A 482 10.61 -3.89 -14.33
N VAL A 483 11.13 -3.36 -13.22
CA VAL A 483 12.25 -2.39 -13.18
C VAL A 483 13.48 -2.85 -13.96
N ILE A 484 13.90 -4.12 -13.80
CA ILE A 484 15.11 -4.63 -14.43
C ILE A 484 14.98 -4.70 -15.96
N HIS A 485 13.77 -4.96 -16.46
CA HIS A 485 13.51 -5.01 -17.91
C HIS A 485 13.39 -3.61 -18.50
N LEU A 486 12.80 -2.65 -17.76
CA LEU A 486 12.82 -1.24 -18.14
C LEU A 486 14.26 -0.69 -18.24
N ALA A 487 15.13 -1.07 -17.30
CA ALA A 487 16.55 -0.73 -17.35
C ALA A 487 17.26 -1.36 -18.56
N THR A 488 16.92 -2.60 -18.87
CA THR A 488 17.43 -3.31 -20.06
C THR A 488 16.96 -2.60 -21.35
N ALA A 489 15.69 -2.19 -21.41
CA ALA A 489 15.14 -1.43 -22.53
C ALA A 489 15.87 -0.11 -22.74
N ALA A 490 16.14 0.65 -21.68
CA ALA A 490 16.87 1.91 -21.76
C ALA A 490 18.29 1.73 -22.31
N LEU A 491 19.04 0.72 -21.83
CA LEU A 491 20.39 0.41 -22.32
C LEU A 491 20.38 -0.01 -23.79
N LEU A 492 19.47 -0.91 -24.17
CA LEU A 492 19.35 -1.38 -25.55
C LEU A 492 18.88 -0.26 -26.49
N ASN A 493 17.96 0.61 -26.07
CA ASN A 493 17.54 1.78 -26.84
C ASN A 493 18.73 2.72 -27.11
N ALA A 494 19.61 2.93 -26.13
CA ALA A 494 20.82 3.71 -26.32
C ALA A 494 21.82 3.05 -27.29
N VAL A 495 21.93 1.71 -27.28
CA VAL A 495 22.76 0.98 -28.26
C VAL A 495 22.20 1.11 -29.68
N TRP A 496 20.89 1.01 -29.85
CA TRP A 496 20.23 1.22 -31.15
C TRP A 496 20.37 2.66 -31.66
N ASP A 497 20.25 3.65 -30.78
CA ASP A 497 20.54 5.04 -31.10
C ASP A 497 21.99 5.23 -31.57
N LEU A 498 22.96 4.69 -30.82
CA LEU A 498 24.38 4.74 -31.16
C LEU A 498 24.65 4.07 -32.52
N TRP A 499 24.06 2.91 -32.79
CA TRP A 499 24.22 2.23 -34.08
C TRP A 499 23.66 3.06 -35.24
N ALA A 500 22.44 3.59 -35.08
CA ALA A 500 21.81 4.45 -36.09
C ALA A 500 22.64 5.71 -36.37
N ARG A 501 23.22 6.34 -35.34
CA ARG A 501 24.12 7.49 -35.49
C ARG A 501 25.41 7.15 -36.21
N MET A 502 26.04 6.03 -35.86
CA MET A 502 27.27 5.56 -36.52
C MET A 502 27.05 5.26 -38.01
N GLU A 503 25.86 4.78 -38.37
CA GLU A 503 25.45 4.53 -39.76
C GLU A 503 24.92 5.81 -40.47
N GLY A 504 24.83 6.93 -39.76
CA GLY A 504 24.33 8.20 -40.31
C GLY A 504 22.86 8.16 -40.72
N LYS A 505 22.03 7.34 -40.07
CA LYS A 505 20.61 7.12 -40.43
C LYS A 505 19.67 7.32 -39.24
N PRO A 506 18.45 7.84 -39.44
CA PRO A 506 17.40 7.70 -38.42
C PRO A 506 17.08 6.21 -38.23
N LEU A 507 16.73 5.80 -37.01
CA LEU A 507 16.60 4.37 -36.69
C LEU A 507 15.63 3.62 -37.61
N TRP A 508 14.50 4.23 -38.01
CA TRP A 508 13.54 3.58 -38.89
C TRP A 508 14.18 3.22 -40.22
N LYS A 509 15.06 4.08 -40.74
CA LYS A 509 15.78 3.86 -41.99
C LYS A 509 16.91 2.84 -41.83
N LEU A 510 17.58 2.81 -40.68
CA LEU A 510 18.52 1.73 -40.37
C LEU A 510 17.81 0.36 -40.42
N LEU A 511 16.65 0.24 -39.78
CA LEU A 511 15.86 -1.00 -39.76
C LEU A 511 15.33 -1.36 -41.15
N VAL A 512 14.83 -0.37 -41.90
CA VAL A 512 14.36 -0.57 -43.27
C VAL A 512 15.50 -1.05 -44.18
N ASP A 513 16.70 -0.47 -44.09
CA ASP A 513 17.82 -0.83 -44.96
C ASP A 513 18.51 -2.15 -44.58
N MET A 514 18.25 -2.65 -43.37
CA MET A 514 18.82 -3.90 -42.86
C MET A 514 18.27 -5.11 -43.63
N SER A 515 19.13 -6.11 -43.90
CA SER A 515 18.67 -7.34 -44.55
C SER A 515 17.73 -8.13 -43.62
N PRO A 516 16.78 -8.91 -44.17
CA PRO A 516 15.90 -9.77 -43.38
C PRO A 516 16.67 -10.68 -42.40
N GLU A 517 17.76 -11.31 -42.84
CA GLU A 517 18.59 -12.19 -42.01
C GLU A 517 19.21 -11.42 -40.85
N ARG A 518 19.63 -10.19 -41.11
CA ARG A 518 20.25 -9.34 -40.09
C ARG A 518 19.23 -8.87 -39.06
N LEU A 519 18.01 -8.50 -39.46
CA LEU A 519 16.90 -8.18 -38.55
C LEU A 519 16.57 -9.36 -37.64
N VAL A 520 16.43 -10.55 -38.23
CA VAL A 520 16.14 -11.79 -37.51
C VAL A 520 17.26 -12.14 -36.52
N SER A 521 18.53 -11.88 -36.88
CA SER A 521 19.67 -12.09 -35.98
C SER A 521 19.66 -11.21 -34.72
N CYS A 522 18.83 -10.15 -34.69
CA CYS A 522 18.66 -9.29 -33.52
C CYS A 522 17.57 -9.76 -32.56
N ILE A 523 16.71 -10.70 -32.95
CA ILE A 523 15.52 -11.12 -32.19
C ILE A 523 15.84 -12.35 -31.32
N ASP A 524 15.39 -12.38 -30.07
CA ASP A 524 15.41 -13.61 -29.27
C ASP A 524 14.10 -14.41 -29.41
N PHE A 525 14.17 -15.52 -30.15
CA PHE A 525 13.03 -16.41 -30.39
C PHE A 525 12.67 -17.33 -29.21
N ARG A 526 13.44 -17.30 -28.11
CA ARG A 526 13.14 -18.12 -26.92
C ARG A 526 11.71 -17.82 -26.43
N TYR A 527 10.92 -18.89 -26.25
CA TYR A 527 9.52 -18.90 -25.80
C TYR A 527 8.45 -18.42 -26.80
N ILE A 528 8.82 -18.10 -28.04
CA ILE A 528 7.87 -17.73 -29.11
C ILE A 528 7.90 -18.66 -30.32
N THR A 529 8.82 -19.64 -30.38
CA THR A 529 8.95 -20.58 -31.51
C THR A 529 7.71 -21.45 -31.76
N ASP A 530 6.81 -21.58 -30.77
CA ASP A 530 5.52 -22.24 -30.94
C ASP A 530 4.51 -21.45 -31.78
N VAL A 531 4.76 -20.15 -31.99
CA VAL A 531 3.93 -19.29 -32.84
C VAL A 531 4.68 -18.58 -33.96
N LEU A 532 5.98 -18.36 -33.81
CA LEU A 532 6.82 -17.65 -34.77
C LEU A 532 8.24 -18.22 -34.68
N THR A 533 8.62 -19.03 -35.67
CA THR A 533 10.01 -19.51 -35.79
C THR A 533 10.91 -18.46 -36.45
N GLU A 534 12.22 -18.71 -36.40
CA GLU A 534 13.22 -17.87 -37.05
C GLU A 534 13.02 -17.83 -38.59
N GLU A 535 12.70 -18.99 -39.17
CA GLU A 535 12.45 -19.17 -40.60
C GLU A 535 11.17 -18.44 -41.03
N GLU A 536 10.08 -18.56 -40.25
CA GLU A 536 8.83 -17.87 -40.56
C GLU A 536 8.98 -16.35 -40.46
N ALA A 537 9.73 -15.85 -39.47
CA ALA A 537 10.06 -14.44 -39.37
C ALA A 537 10.85 -13.94 -40.58
N LEU A 538 11.83 -14.73 -41.05
CA LEU A 538 12.59 -14.43 -42.26
C LEU A 538 11.68 -14.40 -43.50
N GLU A 539 10.81 -15.38 -43.67
CA GLU A 539 9.86 -15.45 -44.79
C GLU A 539 8.95 -14.22 -44.85
N LEU A 540 8.42 -13.78 -43.71
CA LEU A 540 7.58 -12.58 -43.62
C LEU A 540 8.34 -11.32 -44.07
N LEU A 541 9.58 -11.14 -43.61
CA LEU A 541 10.42 -9.99 -43.95
C LEU A 541 10.89 -10.00 -45.41
N VAL A 542 11.17 -11.19 -45.96
CA VAL A 542 11.53 -11.36 -47.39
C VAL A 542 10.33 -11.01 -48.26
N LYS A 543 9.14 -11.51 -47.92
CA LYS A 543 7.89 -11.18 -48.64
C LYS A 543 7.61 -9.68 -48.61
N ALA A 544 7.85 -9.03 -47.48
CA ALA A 544 7.67 -7.59 -47.33
C ALA A 544 8.70 -6.75 -48.13
N GLN A 545 9.75 -7.32 -48.73
CA GLN A 545 10.61 -6.55 -49.63
C GLN A 545 9.86 -6.07 -50.89
N GLU A 546 8.82 -6.80 -51.32
CA GLU A 546 7.95 -6.35 -52.40
C GLU A 546 7.18 -5.09 -51.98
N GLY A 547 7.24 -4.05 -52.82
CA GLY A 547 6.57 -2.76 -52.55
C GLY A 547 7.28 -1.86 -51.53
N LYS A 548 8.41 -2.28 -50.96
CA LYS A 548 9.14 -1.56 -49.89
C LYS A 548 9.50 -0.13 -50.26
N ARG A 549 10.03 0.10 -51.48
CA ARG A 549 10.42 1.43 -51.96
C ARG A 549 9.21 2.36 -52.06
N GLN A 550 8.08 1.87 -52.61
CA GLN A 550 6.85 2.65 -52.74
C GLN A 550 6.31 3.05 -51.36
N ARG A 551 6.32 2.13 -50.39
CA ARG A 551 5.86 2.41 -49.02
C ARG A 551 6.78 3.40 -48.30
N GLU A 552 8.09 3.33 -48.52
CA GLU A 552 9.02 4.33 -48.00
C GLU A 552 8.76 5.72 -48.59
N GLU A 553 8.60 5.82 -49.91
CA GLU A 553 8.27 7.08 -50.60
C GLU A 553 6.91 7.65 -50.14
N GLU A 554 5.93 6.79 -49.88
CA GLU A 554 4.65 7.18 -49.30
C GLU A 554 4.80 7.76 -47.90
N MET A 555 5.56 7.11 -47.00
CA MET A 555 5.78 7.64 -45.66
C MET A 555 6.55 8.96 -45.67
N LEU A 556 7.52 9.12 -46.57
CA LEU A 556 8.24 10.38 -46.74
C LEU A 556 7.34 11.51 -47.25
N ARG A 557 6.33 11.20 -48.07
CA ARG A 557 5.40 12.18 -48.65
C ARG A 557 4.23 12.50 -47.72
N GLU A 558 3.64 11.49 -47.10
CA GLU A 558 2.34 11.57 -46.42
C GLU A 558 2.46 11.38 -44.91
N GLY A 559 3.56 10.84 -44.39
CA GLY A 559 3.70 10.51 -42.96
C GLY A 559 2.82 9.34 -42.51
N TYR A 560 2.93 8.95 -41.24
CA TYR A 560 2.18 7.86 -40.63
C TYR A 560 0.94 8.38 -39.88
N PRO A 561 -0.26 7.79 -40.04
CA PRO A 561 -1.48 8.30 -39.41
C PRO A 561 -1.40 8.31 -37.87
N ALA A 562 -1.81 9.43 -37.26
CA ALA A 562 -1.86 9.58 -35.81
C ALA A 562 -3.30 9.65 -35.26
N TYR A 563 -3.43 9.45 -33.94
CA TYR A 563 -4.62 9.81 -33.16
C TYR A 563 -4.21 10.59 -31.91
N THR A 564 -5.07 11.48 -31.42
CA THR A 564 -4.75 12.34 -30.26
C THR A 564 -5.44 11.86 -28.99
N THR A 565 -4.71 11.90 -27.88
CA THR A 565 -5.22 11.64 -26.52
C THR A 565 -5.32 12.93 -25.68
N SER A 566 -4.82 14.06 -26.20
CA SER A 566 -4.72 15.33 -25.46
C SER A 566 -6.07 15.99 -25.17
N CYS A 567 -7.13 15.63 -25.90
CA CYS A 567 -8.40 16.34 -25.83
C CYS A 567 -9.32 15.91 -24.68
N ALA A 568 -9.00 14.83 -23.95
CA ALA A 568 -10.00 14.15 -23.12
C ALA A 568 -9.43 13.47 -21.86
N TRP A 569 -8.51 14.15 -21.17
CA TRP A 569 -8.03 13.73 -19.84
C TRP A 569 -9.14 13.84 -18.77
N LEU A 570 -9.06 12.98 -17.76
CA LEU A 570 -9.94 13.05 -16.59
C LEU A 570 -9.71 14.37 -15.83
N GLY A 571 -10.81 14.98 -15.35
CA GLY A 571 -10.77 16.23 -14.60
C GLY A 571 -10.96 17.51 -15.43
N TYR A 572 -11.01 17.42 -16.76
CA TYR A 572 -11.35 18.57 -17.61
C TYR A 572 -12.85 18.89 -17.56
N SER A 573 -13.16 20.19 -17.51
CA SER A 573 -14.54 20.69 -17.61
C SER A 573 -15.10 20.53 -19.02
N ASP A 574 -16.42 20.54 -19.16
CA ASP A 574 -17.12 20.42 -20.46
C ASP A 574 -16.70 21.52 -21.44
N GLN A 575 -16.44 22.72 -20.93
CA GLN A 575 -15.98 23.84 -21.75
C GLN A 575 -14.57 23.56 -22.31
N GLN A 576 -13.67 23.04 -21.48
CA GLN A 576 -12.33 22.64 -21.91
C GLN A 576 -12.39 21.50 -22.93
N LEU A 577 -13.20 20.46 -22.68
CA LEU A 577 -13.38 19.34 -23.62
C LEU A 577 -13.88 19.83 -24.99
N LYS A 578 -14.89 20.71 -25.01
CA LYS A 578 -15.40 21.30 -26.25
C LYS A 578 -14.32 22.07 -27.00
N GLN A 579 -13.61 22.94 -26.30
CA GLN A 579 -12.55 23.76 -26.89
C GLN A 579 -11.44 22.89 -27.48
N LEU A 580 -10.92 21.93 -26.72
CA LEU A 580 -9.86 21.02 -27.17
C LEU A 580 -10.31 20.16 -28.36
N CYS A 581 -11.54 19.65 -28.38
CA CYS A 581 -12.07 18.91 -29.53
C CYS A 581 -12.18 19.82 -30.76
N THR A 582 -12.69 21.05 -30.61
CA THR A 582 -12.79 22.02 -31.70
C THR A 582 -11.42 22.37 -32.27
N ASP A 583 -10.43 22.62 -31.43
CA ASP A 583 -9.09 23.00 -31.86
C ASP A 583 -8.36 21.82 -32.52
N ALA A 584 -8.53 20.61 -32.00
CA ALA A 584 -8.00 19.41 -32.63
C ALA A 584 -8.62 19.15 -34.02
N LEU A 585 -9.94 19.29 -34.17
CA LEU A 585 -10.59 19.19 -35.50
C LEU A 585 -10.04 20.23 -36.49
N LYS A 586 -9.84 21.48 -36.04
CA LYS A 586 -9.21 22.53 -36.86
C LYS A 586 -7.77 22.17 -37.24
N GLY A 587 -7.05 21.46 -36.35
CA GLY A 587 -5.71 20.94 -36.59
C GLY A 587 -5.64 19.69 -37.46
N GLY A 588 -6.77 19.22 -38.03
CA GLY A 588 -6.83 18.05 -38.91
C GLY A 588 -6.99 16.71 -38.20
N TRP A 589 -7.17 16.69 -36.88
CA TRP A 589 -7.36 15.45 -36.13
C TRP A 589 -8.75 14.84 -36.40
N THR A 590 -8.75 13.55 -36.73
CA THR A 590 -9.96 12.76 -37.04
C THR A 590 -10.16 11.54 -36.13
N LYS A 591 -9.23 11.34 -35.17
CA LYS A 591 -9.18 10.17 -34.31
C LYS A 591 -8.83 10.60 -32.89
N PHE A 592 -9.68 10.22 -31.94
CA PHE A 592 -9.67 10.76 -30.58
C PHE A 592 -9.73 9.64 -29.56
N LYS A 593 -8.88 9.68 -28.55
CA LYS A 593 -8.94 8.78 -27.39
C LYS A 593 -9.40 9.53 -26.14
N VAL A 594 -10.28 8.92 -25.35
CA VAL A 594 -10.80 9.46 -24.09
C VAL A 594 -10.53 8.51 -22.92
N LYS A 595 -10.05 9.07 -21.80
CA LYS A 595 -9.87 8.32 -20.55
C LYS A 595 -11.21 8.10 -19.85
N VAL A 596 -11.45 6.90 -19.32
CA VAL A 596 -12.67 6.45 -18.62
C VAL A 596 -12.32 5.60 -17.38
N GLY A 597 -13.30 5.19 -16.59
CA GLY A 597 -13.11 4.20 -15.51
C GLY A 597 -12.99 4.75 -14.09
N ALA A 598 -13.27 6.04 -13.89
CA ALA A 598 -13.39 6.63 -12.57
C ALA A 598 -14.86 6.67 -12.09
N ASP A 599 -15.75 7.21 -12.91
CA ASP A 599 -17.18 7.38 -12.63
C ASP A 599 -17.99 7.15 -13.91
N LEU A 600 -18.95 6.21 -13.87
CA LEU A 600 -19.68 5.77 -15.05
C LEU A 600 -20.58 6.87 -15.64
N ASP A 601 -21.23 7.66 -14.79
CA ASP A 601 -22.13 8.71 -15.25
C ASP A 601 -21.33 9.86 -15.89
N ASP A 602 -20.17 10.17 -15.32
CA ASP A 602 -19.20 11.09 -15.90
C ASP A 602 -18.66 10.61 -17.25
N ASP A 603 -18.28 9.33 -17.35
CA ASP A 603 -17.80 8.72 -18.59
C ASP A 603 -18.86 8.80 -19.71
N VAL A 604 -20.11 8.43 -19.42
CA VAL A 604 -21.23 8.50 -20.37
C VAL A 604 -21.43 9.94 -20.84
N ARG A 605 -21.43 10.90 -19.90
CA ARG A 605 -21.61 12.33 -20.19
C ARG A 605 -20.49 12.88 -21.08
N ARG A 606 -19.23 12.65 -20.72
CA ARG A 606 -18.06 13.12 -21.48
C ARG A 606 -17.97 12.45 -22.86
N CYS A 607 -18.17 11.14 -22.94
CA CYS A 607 -18.14 10.41 -24.21
C CYS A 607 -19.23 10.91 -25.18
N ARG A 608 -20.46 11.13 -24.69
CA ARG A 608 -21.54 11.72 -25.50
C ARG A 608 -21.17 13.10 -26.00
N LEU A 609 -20.61 13.94 -25.13
CA LEU A 609 -20.21 15.29 -25.49
C LEU A 609 -19.12 15.28 -26.57
N ILE A 610 -18.07 14.48 -26.39
CA ILE A 610 -16.99 14.34 -27.38
C ILE A 610 -17.55 13.82 -28.71
N ARG A 611 -18.40 12.78 -28.67
CA ARG A 611 -19.04 12.25 -29.88
C ARG A 611 -19.88 13.30 -30.62
N GLN A 612 -20.59 14.17 -29.90
CA GLN A 612 -21.33 15.29 -30.51
C GLN A 612 -20.39 16.31 -31.16
N MET A 613 -19.24 16.59 -30.54
CA MET A 613 -18.27 17.56 -31.04
C MET A 613 -17.51 17.06 -32.27
N ILE A 614 -17.04 15.81 -32.25
CA ILE A 614 -16.25 15.23 -33.35
C ILE A 614 -17.12 14.67 -34.47
N GLY A 615 -18.41 14.47 -34.24
CA GLY A 615 -19.32 13.90 -35.22
C GLY A 615 -19.23 12.37 -35.35
N PRO A 616 -20.11 11.77 -36.17
CA PRO A 616 -20.22 10.31 -36.28
C PRO A 616 -19.11 9.66 -37.12
N ASP A 617 -18.48 10.40 -38.03
CA ASP A 617 -17.52 9.85 -39.00
C ASP A 617 -16.09 9.76 -38.45
N ASN A 618 -15.78 10.53 -37.40
CA ASN A 618 -14.48 10.51 -36.75
C ASN A 618 -14.35 9.34 -35.77
N THR A 619 -13.13 8.79 -35.65
CA THR A 619 -12.86 7.64 -34.79
C THR A 619 -12.81 8.07 -33.32
N LEU A 620 -13.47 7.31 -32.45
CA LEU A 620 -13.40 7.48 -31.00
C LEU A 620 -12.87 6.19 -30.38
N MET A 621 -11.94 6.30 -29.45
CA MET A 621 -11.39 5.22 -28.65
C MET A 621 -11.55 5.57 -27.17
N ILE A 622 -11.75 4.56 -26.32
CA ILE A 622 -11.85 4.74 -24.87
C ILE A 622 -10.74 3.94 -24.18
N ASP A 623 -10.23 4.43 -23.06
CA ASP A 623 -9.13 3.82 -22.31
C ASP A 623 -9.41 3.87 -20.81
N ALA A 624 -9.38 2.71 -20.16
CA ALA A 624 -9.72 2.55 -18.75
C ALA A 624 -8.52 2.38 -17.82
N ASN A 625 -7.29 2.31 -18.33
CA ASN A 625 -6.06 2.12 -17.53
C ASN A 625 -6.20 1.10 -16.39
N GLN A 626 -6.68 -0.10 -16.75
CA GLN A 626 -6.67 -1.33 -15.94
C GLN A 626 -7.62 -1.32 -14.72
N ARG A 627 -8.60 -0.42 -14.70
CA ARG A 627 -9.40 -0.13 -13.49
C ARG A 627 -10.35 -1.22 -13.05
N TRP A 628 -10.82 -2.07 -13.97
CA TRP A 628 -11.99 -2.91 -13.72
C TRP A 628 -11.65 -4.40 -13.69
N ASP A 629 -12.47 -5.14 -12.94
CA ASP A 629 -12.58 -6.60 -13.12
C ASP A 629 -13.36 -6.93 -14.40
N VAL A 630 -13.24 -8.17 -14.88
CA VAL A 630 -13.85 -8.64 -16.15
C VAL A 630 -15.34 -8.31 -16.30
N SER A 631 -16.16 -8.66 -15.30
CA SER A 631 -17.61 -8.43 -15.37
C SER A 631 -17.97 -6.95 -15.29
N GLU A 632 -17.16 -6.18 -14.56
CA GLU A 632 -17.34 -4.74 -14.45
C GLU A 632 -17.01 -4.05 -15.78
N ALA A 633 -15.89 -4.40 -16.41
CA ALA A 633 -15.50 -3.88 -17.73
C ALA A 633 -16.60 -4.09 -18.77
N ILE A 634 -17.16 -5.31 -18.86
CA ILE A 634 -18.24 -5.63 -19.80
C ILE A 634 -19.46 -4.73 -19.54
N ARG A 635 -19.90 -4.63 -18.28
CA ARG A 635 -21.06 -3.79 -17.90
C ARG A 635 -20.81 -2.32 -18.20
N TRP A 636 -19.62 -1.82 -17.90
CA TRP A 636 -19.24 -0.42 -18.06
C TRP A 636 -19.19 -0.04 -19.54
N VAL A 637 -18.44 -0.77 -20.35
CA VAL A 637 -18.28 -0.50 -21.78
C VAL A 637 -19.60 -0.69 -22.54
N SER A 638 -20.45 -1.63 -22.13
CA SER A 638 -21.79 -1.80 -22.71
C SER A 638 -22.66 -0.54 -22.58
N LYS A 639 -22.46 0.29 -21.54
CA LYS A 639 -23.15 1.58 -21.38
C LYS A 639 -22.59 2.67 -22.29
N LEU A 640 -21.35 2.54 -22.73
CA LEU A 640 -20.69 3.47 -23.65
C LEU A 640 -20.87 3.06 -25.13
N ALA A 641 -21.47 1.90 -25.41
CA ALA A 641 -21.65 1.40 -26.77
C ALA A 641 -22.42 2.35 -27.71
N GLU A 642 -23.30 3.20 -27.17
CA GLU A 642 -24.06 4.18 -27.95
C GLU A 642 -23.16 5.21 -28.67
N VAL A 643 -21.97 5.49 -28.13
CA VAL A 643 -21.00 6.42 -28.76
C VAL A 643 -20.08 5.73 -29.75
N LYS A 644 -20.27 4.42 -29.99
CA LYS A 644 -19.56 3.59 -30.97
C LYS A 644 -18.03 3.73 -30.88
N PRO A 645 -17.42 3.39 -29.73
CA PRO A 645 -15.97 3.38 -29.63
C PRO A 645 -15.41 2.27 -30.53
N LEU A 646 -14.30 2.55 -31.23
CA LEU A 646 -13.58 1.56 -32.03
C LEU A 646 -12.99 0.46 -31.13
N TRP A 647 -12.41 0.87 -29.99
CA TRP A 647 -11.89 -0.04 -28.99
C TRP A 647 -12.09 0.48 -27.57
N ILE A 648 -12.02 -0.47 -26.62
CA ILE A 648 -11.66 -0.22 -25.22
C ILE A 648 -10.21 -0.67 -24.96
N GLU A 649 -9.42 0.24 -24.41
CA GLU A 649 -8.01 0.05 -24.08
C GLU A 649 -7.83 -0.26 -22.59
N GLU A 650 -6.97 -1.24 -22.31
CA GLU A 650 -6.66 -1.77 -20.98
C GLU A 650 -7.88 -1.84 -20.05
N PRO A 651 -8.93 -2.60 -20.40
CA PRO A 651 -10.14 -2.66 -19.58
C PRO A 651 -9.90 -3.30 -18.20
N THR A 652 -8.85 -4.11 -18.05
CA THR A 652 -8.51 -4.83 -16.82
C THR A 652 -6.99 -4.98 -16.70
N SER A 653 -6.52 -5.75 -15.71
CA SER A 653 -5.10 -6.02 -15.46
C SER A 653 -4.33 -6.38 -16.74
N PRO A 654 -3.13 -5.79 -16.97
CA PRO A 654 -2.33 -6.06 -18.18
C PRO A 654 -1.75 -7.48 -18.21
N ASP A 655 -1.85 -8.21 -17.08
CA ASP A 655 -1.45 -9.61 -16.97
C ASP A 655 -2.61 -10.59 -17.23
N ASP A 656 -3.86 -10.12 -17.23
CA ASP A 656 -5.04 -10.98 -17.35
C ASP A 656 -5.46 -11.21 -18.81
N ILE A 657 -4.70 -12.07 -19.48
CA ILE A 657 -4.94 -12.50 -20.87
C ILE A 657 -6.34 -13.10 -21.05
N LEU A 658 -6.77 -13.95 -20.10
CA LEU A 658 -8.06 -14.63 -20.19
C LEU A 658 -9.23 -13.67 -19.90
N GLY A 659 -9.03 -12.72 -18.99
CA GLY A 659 -9.96 -11.63 -18.75
C GLY A 659 -10.16 -10.77 -19.99
N HIS A 660 -9.08 -10.35 -20.65
CA HIS A 660 -9.16 -9.64 -21.93
C HIS A 660 -9.90 -10.45 -23.01
N ALA A 661 -9.64 -11.76 -23.12
CA ALA A 661 -10.39 -12.63 -24.05
C ALA A 661 -11.89 -12.71 -23.74
N ALA A 662 -12.26 -12.81 -22.46
CA ALA A 662 -13.65 -12.81 -22.04
C ALA A 662 -14.35 -11.49 -22.36
N ILE A 663 -13.69 -10.36 -22.09
CA ILE A 663 -14.17 -9.01 -22.40
C ILE A 663 -14.32 -8.84 -23.92
N SER A 664 -13.31 -9.20 -24.70
CA SER A 664 -13.32 -9.11 -26.16
C SER A 664 -14.49 -9.90 -26.75
N LYS A 665 -14.68 -11.15 -26.32
CA LYS A 665 -15.81 -11.99 -26.75
C LYS A 665 -17.17 -11.36 -26.43
N ALA A 666 -17.31 -10.75 -25.25
CA ALA A 666 -18.56 -10.13 -24.81
C ALA A 666 -18.88 -8.82 -25.54
N LEU A 667 -17.85 -8.05 -25.92
CA LEU A 667 -17.99 -6.75 -26.58
C LEU A 667 -18.05 -6.84 -28.12
N ALA A 668 -17.56 -7.93 -28.71
CA ALA A 668 -17.58 -8.14 -30.16
C ALA A 668 -18.97 -7.96 -30.81
N PRO A 669 -20.10 -8.44 -30.24
CA PRO A 669 -21.44 -8.19 -30.79
C PRO A 669 -21.85 -6.71 -30.81
N LEU A 670 -21.21 -5.86 -29.99
CA LEU A 670 -21.42 -4.42 -29.96
C LEU A 670 -20.53 -3.67 -30.97
N GLY A 671 -19.66 -4.39 -31.68
CA GLY A 671 -18.69 -3.82 -32.63
C GLY A 671 -17.53 -3.10 -31.97
N ILE A 672 -17.23 -3.39 -30.69
CA ILE A 672 -16.17 -2.74 -29.92
C ILE A 672 -15.00 -3.73 -29.77
N GLY A 673 -13.83 -3.38 -30.29
CA GLY A 673 -12.61 -4.16 -30.10
C GLY A 673 -11.96 -3.95 -28.73
N VAL A 674 -11.01 -4.81 -28.38
CA VAL A 674 -10.15 -4.63 -27.21
C VAL A 674 -8.73 -4.27 -27.64
N ALA A 675 -8.15 -3.26 -27.02
CA ALA A 675 -6.75 -2.87 -27.18
C ALA A 675 -6.01 -3.06 -25.84
N THR A 676 -4.75 -3.50 -25.90
CA THR A 676 -3.88 -3.56 -24.72
C THR A 676 -2.42 -3.65 -25.16
N GLY A 677 -1.50 -3.26 -24.27
CA GLY A 677 -0.09 -3.55 -24.45
C GLY A 677 0.91 -2.56 -23.84
N GLU A 678 0.51 -1.35 -23.44
CA GLU A 678 1.43 -0.33 -22.89
C GLU A 678 2.16 -0.81 -21.61
N GLN A 679 1.51 -1.64 -20.80
CA GLN A 679 2.12 -2.30 -19.64
C GLN A 679 2.46 -3.78 -19.87
N CYS A 680 2.18 -4.33 -21.05
CA CYS A 680 2.48 -5.72 -21.37
C CYS A 680 4.00 -5.95 -21.33
N HIS A 681 4.45 -6.80 -20.42
CA HIS A 681 5.82 -6.72 -19.95
C HIS A 681 6.85 -7.42 -20.85
N ASN A 682 6.46 -8.33 -21.75
CA ASN A 682 7.35 -8.98 -22.72
C ASN A 682 6.62 -9.64 -23.90
N ARG A 683 7.38 -10.17 -24.87
CA ARG A 683 6.87 -10.88 -26.07
C ARG A 683 6.08 -12.15 -25.75
N VAL A 684 6.33 -12.81 -24.62
CA VAL A 684 5.61 -14.04 -24.25
C VAL A 684 4.17 -13.73 -23.87
N MET A 685 3.95 -12.62 -23.18
CA MET A 685 2.60 -12.13 -22.89
C MET A 685 1.87 -11.77 -24.18
N PHE A 686 2.50 -10.98 -25.07
CA PHE A 686 1.92 -10.65 -26.38
C PHE A 686 1.57 -11.90 -27.20
N LYS A 687 2.44 -12.92 -27.21
CA LYS A 687 2.13 -14.22 -27.82
C LYS A 687 0.81 -14.79 -27.29
N GLN A 688 0.65 -14.87 -25.97
CA GLN A 688 -0.53 -15.48 -25.36
C GLN A 688 -1.80 -14.66 -25.61
N PHE A 689 -1.68 -13.33 -25.55
CA PHE A 689 -2.70 -12.38 -25.95
C PHE A 689 -3.20 -12.64 -27.38
N LEU A 690 -2.28 -12.83 -28.33
CA LEU A 690 -2.60 -13.17 -29.72
C LEU A 690 -3.20 -14.57 -29.87
N GLN A 691 -2.63 -15.60 -29.23
CA GLN A 691 -3.12 -16.98 -29.26
C GLN A 691 -4.55 -17.10 -28.70
N ALA A 692 -4.88 -16.33 -27.66
CA ALA A 692 -6.18 -16.34 -27.02
C ALA A 692 -7.24 -15.50 -27.77
N GLY A 693 -6.85 -14.76 -28.82
CA GLY A 693 -7.74 -13.79 -29.47
C GLY A 693 -8.20 -12.68 -28.52
N ALA A 694 -7.37 -12.33 -27.55
CA ALA A 694 -7.73 -11.48 -26.41
C ALA A 694 -7.77 -9.98 -26.73
N LEU A 695 -7.27 -9.58 -27.89
CA LEU A 695 -7.20 -8.20 -28.37
C LEU A 695 -7.39 -8.14 -29.88
N GLN A 696 -7.90 -7.01 -30.34
CA GLN A 696 -8.07 -6.66 -31.75
C GLN A 696 -7.10 -5.56 -32.19
N PHE A 697 -6.39 -4.92 -31.25
CA PHE A 697 -5.39 -3.89 -31.51
C PHE A 697 -4.20 -4.04 -30.55
N VAL A 698 -3.01 -4.30 -31.08
CA VAL A 698 -1.76 -4.45 -30.31
C VAL A 698 -1.16 -3.09 -30.03
N GLN A 699 -0.88 -2.79 -28.77
CA GLN A 699 -0.21 -1.54 -28.40
C GLN A 699 1.22 -1.82 -27.96
N ILE A 700 2.16 -1.68 -28.89
CA ILE A 700 3.58 -1.76 -28.54
C ILE A 700 4.03 -0.49 -27.81
N ASP A 701 5.08 -0.61 -27.00
CA ASP A 701 5.73 0.50 -26.32
C ASP A 701 7.26 0.35 -26.41
N SER A 702 7.93 1.44 -26.76
CA SER A 702 9.38 1.47 -27.05
C SER A 702 10.27 1.31 -25.81
N CYS A 703 9.72 1.53 -24.61
CA CYS A 703 10.46 1.56 -23.35
C CYS A 703 9.98 0.50 -22.34
N ARG A 704 8.83 -0.12 -22.56
CA ARG A 704 8.27 -1.20 -21.74
C ARG A 704 8.93 -2.54 -22.02
N LEU A 705 8.95 -2.90 -23.31
CA LEU A 705 9.58 -4.10 -23.82
C LEU A 705 11.10 -3.91 -23.88
N GLY A 706 11.84 -5.00 -24.05
CA GLY A 706 13.28 -5.03 -24.25
C GLY A 706 13.69 -4.40 -25.59
N SER A 707 13.49 -3.08 -25.70
CA SER A 707 13.88 -2.23 -26.82
C SER A 707 13.34 -2.73 -28.17
N VAL A 708 14.02 -2.34 -29.25
CA VAL A 708 13.73 -2.67 -30.64
C VAL A 708 13.74 -4.19 -30.83
N ASN A 709 14.68 -4.92 -30.21
CA ASN A 709 14.81 -6.37 -30.35
C ASN A 709 13.49 -7.11 -30.04
N GLU A 710 12.89 -6.77 -28.89
CA GLU A 710 11.65 -7.41 -28.48
C GLU A 710 10.43 -6.85 -29.22
N ASN A 711 10.42 -5.55 -29.54
CA ASN A 711 9.38 -4.95 -30.37
C ASN A 711 9.32 -5.56 -31.77
N LEU A 712 10.46 -5.87 -32.41
CA LEU A 712 10.50 -6.56 -33.71
C LEU A 712 9.79 -7.92 -33.65
N ALA A 713 9.99 -8.68 -32.57
CA ALA A 713 9.30 -9.96 -32.37
C ALA A 713 7.77 -9.77 -32.27
N VAL A 714 7.33 -8.76 -31.51
CA VAL A 714 5.90 -8.47 -31.33
C VAL A 714 5.25 -7.98 -32.64
N LEU A 715 5.92 -7.13 -33.42
CA LEU A 715 5.45 -6.68 -34.73
C LEU A 715 5.25 -7.86 -35.69
N LEU A 716 6.22 -8.77 -35.77
CA LEU A 716 6.14 -9.95 -36.63
C LEU A 716 5.04 -10.91 -36.18
N MET A 717 4.88 -11.14 -34.87
CA MET A 717 3.77 -11.94 -34.34
C MET A 717 2.42 -11.28 -34.64
N ALA A 718 2.27 -9.98 -34.40
CA ALA A 718 1.03 -9.26 -34.70
C ALA A 718 0.66 -9.35 -36.19
N HIS A 719 1.65 -9.22 -37.08
CA HIS A 719 1.44 -9.42 -38.51
C HIS A 719 1.03 -10.85 -38.85
N LYS A 720 1.71 -11.86 -38.29
CA LYS A 720 1.36 -13.27 -38.51
C LYS A 720 -0.08 -13.60 -38.08
N PHE A 721 -0.51 -13.04 -36.96
CA PHE A 721 -1.87 -13.20 -36.44
C PHE A 721 -2.89 -12.23 -37.05
N GLN A 722 -2.48 -11.37 -37.98
CA GLN A 722 -3.33 -10.38 -38.65
C GLN A 722 -4.01 -9.40 -37.68
N VAL A 723 -3.34 -9.04 -36.59
CA VAL A 723 -3.82 -8.05 -35.62
C VAL A 723 -3.10 -6.71 -35.87
N PRO A 724 -3.82 -5.60 -36.09
CA PRO A 724 -3.21 -4.29 -36.31
C PRO A 724 -2.44 -3.81 -35.06
N VAL A 725 -1.34 -3.12 -35.31
CA VAL A 725 -0.52 -2.48 -34.27
C VAL A 725 -0.87 -1.00 -34.22
N CYS A 726 -1.29 -0.54 -33.05
CA CYS A 726 -1.58 0.85 -32.73
C CYS A 726 -0.69 1.26 -31.55
N PRO A 727 0.54 1.73 -31.79
CA PRO A 727 1.50 1.98 -30.72
C PRO A 727 0.96 2.90 -29.63
N HIS A 728 1.28 2.56 -28.38
CA HIS A 728 1.15 3.48 -27.26
C HIS A 728 2.24 4.55 -27.39
N ALA A 729 1.88 5.79 -27.09
CA ALA A 729 2.78 6.92 -26.99
C ALA A 729 2.30 7.85 -25.88
N GLY A 730 2.92 9.02 -25.75
CA GLY A 730 2.70 9.91 -24.61
C GLY A 730 3.76 9.71 -23.53
N GLY A 731 3.54 10.24 -22.32
CA GLY A 731 4.61 10.38 -21.34
C GLY A 731 5.75 11.28 -21.86
N VAL A 732 7.01 10.93 -21.56
CA VAL A 732 8.19 11.71 -21.95
C VAL A 732 8.98 10.93 -23.00
N GLY A 733 9.02 11.39 -24.25
CA GLY A 733 9.87 10.80 -25.29
C GLY A 733 9.30 9.59 -26.04
N LEU A 734 8.17 9.01 -25.62
CA LEU A 734 7.67 7.80 -26.28
C LEU A 734 7.22 8.06 -27.72
N CYS A 735 6.67 9.25 -27.99
CA CYS A 735 6.36 9.70 -29.35
C CYS A 735 7.62 9.68 -30.22
N GLU A 736 8.73 10.21 -29.70
CA GLU A 736 10.02 10.33 -30.37
C GLU A 736 10.60 8.96 -30.74
N LEU A 737 10.49 7.97 -29.86
CA LEU A 737 11.02 6.62 -30.10
C LEU A 737 10.06 5.77 -30.95
N VAL A 738 8.80 5.59 -30.52
CA VAL A 738 7.90 4.57 -31.07
C VAL A 738 7.53 4.82 -32.54
N GLN A 739 7.58 6.07 -33.00
CA GLN A 739 7.37 6.42 -34.41
C GLN A 739 8.34 5.67 -35.34
N HIS A 740 9.57 5.39 -34.91
CA HIS A 740 10.54 4.69 -35.75
C HIS A 740 10.14 3.21 -35.95
N LEU A 741 9.58 2.58 -34.92
CA LEU A 741 9.16 1.19 -34.95
C LEU A 741 7.96 0.99 -35.89
N ILE A 742 6.99 1.91 -35.84
CA ILE A 742 5.78 1.79 -36.64
C ILE A 742 5.98 2.20 -38.11
N LEU A 743 6.91 3.13 -38.39
CA LEU A 743 7.39 3.39 -39.75
C LEU A 743 8.05 2.14 -40.35
N PHE A 744 8.92 1.48 -39.57
CA PHE A 744 9.52 0.21 -39.99
C PHE A 744 8.45 -0.87 -40.22
N ASP A 745 7.47 -1.02 -39.32
CA ASP A 745 6.37 -1.99 -39.48
C ASP A 745 5.64 -1.79 -40.81
N TYR A 746 5.22 -0.57 -41.13
CA TYR A 746 4.53 -0.31 -42.39
C TYR A 746 5.39 -0.66 -43.60
N ILE A 747 6.65 -0.24 -43.59
CA ILE A 747 7.53 -0.38 -44.76
C ILE A 747 7.98 -1.82 -44.94
N CYS A 748 8.27 -2.56 -43.87
CA CYS A 748 8.97 -3.86 -43.93
C CYS A 748 8.24 -5.03 -43.27
N VAL A 749 7.05 -4.85 -42.69
CA VAL A 749 6.31 -5.92 -42.03
C VAL A 749 4.84 -5.96 -42.47
N SER A 750 4.02 -5.01 -42.04
CA SER A 750 2.57 -5.05 -42.22
C SER A 750 2.09 -4.63 -43.61
N ALA A 751 2.83 -3.73 -44.28
CA ALA A 751 2.47 -3.18 -45.58
C ALA A 751 1.03 -2.64 -45.67
N SER A 752 0.47 -2.17 -44.54
CA SER A 752 -0.93 -1.72 -44.45
C SER A 752 -1.09 -0.59 -43.44
N LEU A 753 -1.96 0.37 -43.75
CA LEU A 753 -2.45 1.39 -42.81
C LEU A 753 -3.88 1.10 -42.33
N SER A 754 -4.49 0.00 -42.77
CA SER A 754 -5.85 -0.36 -42.37
C SER A 754 -5.88 -0.64 -40.87
N ASN A 755 -6.76 0.06 -40.15
CA ASN A 755 -6.92 -0.04 -38.69
C ASN A 755 -5.64 0.21 -37.89
N ARG A 756 -4.66 0.94 -38.43
CA ARG A 756 -3.39 1.26 -37.77
C ARG A 756 -3.19 2.76 -37.66
N MET A 757 -2.72 3.19 -36.50
CA MET A 757 -2.52 4.59 -36.14
C MET A 757 -1.61 4.66 -34.91
N CYS A 758 -0.73 5.67 -34.85
CA CYS A 758 0.16 5.89 -33.71
C CYS A 758 -0.46 6.93 -32.76
N GLU A 759 -0.40 6.67 -31.46
CA GLU A 759 -0.81 7.67 -30.47
C GLU A 759 0.06 8.91 -30.54
N TYR A 760 -0.53 10.07 -30.28
CA TYR A 760 0.16 11.35 -30.09
C TYR A 760 -0.40 12.10 -28.88
N VAL A 761 0.51 12.66 -28.10
CA VAL A 761 0.24 13.57 -26.97
C VAL A 761 1.20 14.74 -27.08
N ASP A 762 0.68 15.96 -26.97
CA ASP A 762 1.36 17.25 -27.24
C ASP A 762 2.28 17.77 -26.10
N HIS A 763 2.88 16.86 -25.32
CA HIS A 763 3.59 17.23 -24.09
C HIS A 763 5.11 16.97 -24.22
N LEU A 764 5.92 17.93 -23.75
CA LEU A 764 7.35 17.79 -23.44
C LEU A 764 8.30 17.56 -24.63
N HIS A 765 7.81 17.67 -25.87
CA HIS A 765 8.63 17.57 -27.09
C HIS A 765 9.76 18.59 -27.13
N GLU A 766 9.56 19.78 -26.55
CA GLU A 766 10.55 20.86 -26.47
C GLU A 766 11.83 20.48 -25.71
N HIS A 767 11.84 19.34 -25.01
CA HIS A 767 13.00 18.82 -24.31
C HIS A 767 13.87 17.89 -25.13
N PHE A 768 13.49 17.55 -26.36
CA PHE A 768 14.24 16.65 -27.25
C PHE A 768 14.99 17.42 -28.32
N VAL A 769 16.17 16.93 -28.71
CA VAL A 769 16.97 17.50 -29.82
C VAL A 769 16.26 17.30 -31.16
N CYS A 770 15.62 16.14 -31.32
CA CYS A 770 14.82 15.81 -32.49
C CYS A 770 13.36 15.53 -32.05
N PRO A 771 12.56 16.58 -31.78
CA PRO A 771 11.16 16.40 -31.43
C PRO A 771 10.38 15.81 -32.60
N VAL A 772 9.26 15.15 -32.30
CA VAL A 772 8.36 14.66 -33.34
C VAL A 772 7.77 15.79 -34.17
N VAL A 773 7.56 15.52 -35.47
CA VAL A 773 6.92 16.47 -36.39
C VAL A 773 5.58 15.89 -36.81
N ILE A 774 4.50 16.54 -36.37
CA ILE A 774 3.14 16.22 -36.81
C ILE A 774 2.74 17.18 -37.92
N ASP A 775 2.32 16.64 -39.06
CA ASP A 775 1.69 17.39 -40.15
C ASP A 775 0.33 16.76 -40.49
N ASN A 776 -0.73 17.56 -40.46
CA ASN A 776 -2.11 17.13 -40.70
C ASN A 776 -2.50 15.82 -39.97
N ALA A 777 -2.23 15.74 -38.67
CA ALA A 777 -2.43 14.56 -37.82
C ALA A 777 -1.69 13.29 -38.29
N ARG A 778 -0.49 13.46 -38.85
CA ARG A 778 0.41 12.36 -39.27
C ARG A 778 1.85 12.62 -38.80
N TYR A 779 2.51 11.56 -38.34
CA TYR A 779 3.93 11.56 -37.98
C TYR A 779 4.79 11.62 -39.22
N MET A 780 5.56 12.69 -39.37
CA MET A 780 6.53 12.81 -40.46
C MET A 780 7.80 12.04 -40.11
N PRO A 781 8.37 11.24 -41.05
CA PRO A 781 9.54 10.43 -40.76
C PRO A 781 10.72 11.27 -40.26
N PRO A 782 11.34 10.89 -39.11
CA PRO A 782 12.54 11.54 -38.61
C PRO A 782 13.66 11.53 -39.64
N LYS A 783 14.40 12.64 -39.74
CA LYS A 783 15.49 12.82 -40.71
C LYS A 783 16.89 12.79 -40.07
N ILE A 784 16.97 13.06 -38.77
CA ILE A 784 18.24 13.16 -38.05
C ILE A 784 18.70 11.75 -37.65
N PRO A 785 20.00 11.42 -37.79
CA PRO A 785 20.53 10.14 -37.34
C PRO A 785 20.28 9.85 -35.86
N GLY A 786 19.99 8.58 -35.55
CA GLY A 786 19.66 8.14 -34.20
C GLY A 786 18.20 7.75 -34.00
N TYR A 787 17.83 7.55 -32.75
CA TYR A 787 16.51 7.08 -32.31
C TYR A 787 15.65 8.19 -31.70
N SER A 788 16.02 9.45 -31.93
CA SER A 788 15.32 10.63 -31.40
C SER A 788 15.22 10.68 -29.87
N CYS A 789 15.99 9.87 -29.14
CA CYS A 789 15.96 9.79 -27.67
C CYS A 789 16.86 10.83 -26.97
N GLU A 790 17.65 11.60 -27.72
CA GLU A 790 18.55 12.61 -27.18
C GLU A 790 17.78 13.82 -26.66
N MET A 791 17.85 14.03 -25.34
CA MET A 791 17.28 15.19 -24.68
C MET A 791 18.25 16.36 -24.69
N LEU A 792 17.73 17.59 -24.68
CA LEU A 792 18.52 18.80 -24.48
C LEU A 792 19.18 18.75 -23.10
N GLU A 793 20.50 18.87 -23.05
CA GLU A 793 21.28 18.91 -21.81
C GLU A 793 20.79 19.97 -20.81
N SER A 794 20.32 21.12 -21.32
CA SER A 794 19.70 22.15 -20.49
C SER A 794 18.41 21.68 -19.82
N SER A 795 17.57 20.94 -20.55
CA SER A 795 16.34 20.34 -20.03
C SER A 795 16.64 19.26 -18.99
N VAL A 796 17.63 18.40 -19.25
CA VAL A 796 18.08 17.37 -18.30
C VAL A 796 18.55 18.02 -17.01
N LYS A 797 19.50 18.97 -17.06
CA LYS A 797 20.03 19.65 -15.86
C LYS A 797 18.93 20.38 -15.07
N LYS A 798 18.02 21.05 -15.76
CA LYS A 798 16.93 21.81 -15.14
C LYS A 798 15.93 20.90 -14.41
N HIS A 799 15.60 19.75 -14.97
CA HIS A 799 14.56 18.84 -14.46
C HIS A 799 15.11 17.56 -13.81
N GLN A 800 16.43 17.45 -13.63
CA GLN A 800 17.05 16.32 -12.95
C GLN A 800 16.56 16.25 -11.50
N TYR A 801 15.96 15.13 -11.12
CA TYR A 801 15.52 14.95 -9.75
C TYR A 801 16.66 14.41 -8.84
N PRO A 802 16.82 14.88 -7.59
CA PRO A 802 16.09 15.97 -6.93
C PRO A 802 16.76 17.35 -7.05
N ASP A 803 17.92 17.44 -7.70
CA ASP A 803 18.83 18.59 -7.57
C ASP A 803 18.71 19.65 -8.68
N GLY A 804 17.88 19.40 -9.69
CA GLY A 804 17.60 20.31 -10.80
C GLY A 804 16.82 21.54 -10.34
N ASP A 805 17.00 22.65 -11.05
CA ASP A 805 16.42 23.95 -10.67
C ASP A 805 14.89 23.93 -10.57
N ALA A 806 14.21 23.10 -11.37
CA ALA A 806 12.76 22.92 -11.29
C ALA A 806 12.31 22.31 -9.95
N TRP A 807 13.13 21.50 -9.31
CA TRP A 807 12.80 20.78 -8.07
C TRP A 807 13.17 21.54 -6.81
N LYS A 808 14.18 22.42 -6.88
CA LYS A 808 14.58 23.29 -5.74
C LYS A 808 13.47 24.23 -5.27
N LEU A 809 12.51 24.54 -6.14
CA LEU A 809 11.37 25.42 -5.85
C LEU A 809 10.27 24.72 -5.03
N TYR A 810 10.31 23.39 -4.92
CA TYR A 810 9.38 22.63 -4.09
C TYR A 810 10.08 22.28 -2.76
N PRO A 811 9.52 22.65 -1.60
CA PRO A 811 10.13 22.28 -0.33
C PRO A 811 10.24 20.76 -0.26
N LYS A 812 11.46 20.26 0.03
CA LYS A 812 11.68 18.85 0.39
C LYS A 812 10.75 18.57 1.57
N LYS A 813 9.67 17.82 1.32
CA LYS A 813 8.68 17.47 2.34
C LYS A 813 9.18 16.31 3.19
#